data_AF-A0A485A591-F1
#
_entry.id   AF-A0A485A591-F1
#
_cell.length_a   1.000
_cell.length_b   1.000
_cell.length_c   1.000
_cell.angle_alpha   90.00
_cell.angle_beta   90.00
_cell.angle_gamma   90.00
#
_symmetry.space_group_name_H-M   'P 1'
#
loop_
_entity.id
_entity.type
_entity.pdbx_description
1 polymer ?
#
loop_
_entity_poly.entity_id
_entity_poly.type
_entity_poly.pdbx_seq_one_letter_code
_entity_poly.pdbx_strand_id
1 'polypeptide(L)'
;MTKTVNEKLSSLYELTHRINLPKATTGWQIRVVRDTADSTSAMLQNKTQVQAITEVIDARLRYPHTALLYVSFNAKSFSNIPKISCKPKGRIIRIPQNYDPVARTYVGTWDGTFKWGWTNNPAWIWFDVLTEPRFGLGRRVTIDMLDKWELYRIAQRCDQKIPDGKGGDGTEPRFMFDVYIQAQADAWQVIKDIAAGFNGMTFWGSNMFNVISDMPADTSKLQILTRASVVGKPTYSSGSEKNRYSSALINFSDPDNHYQDRTTAVMFPELVKQFKFKQTQLTAIGCTRESEAQRRGGWAVYSNSLDRIITLQTGLDGYIYVPGTVFAFADERLSGRVYGGRVVAYDAALRSVTTDRGTSAVAGDTLMIRTLGGIVESRVIQTVNGAQLVVSMPFTAQPQPNAVFVIDAGQLRLQYFRVTNLAFNDEENTFSITGAEYNSSKYDAVDNNARLDTPPISLIPTGVVGQPGNVGVSSYDSVRQGQRAATLVATWDAPLDENGKPQPDVVSYRVQWRRGDNEWINLPDTGLRNIEVPDVFEGDYLVRVRAINSGGASSLWATSALTHLNGRTGDVPIPVGLRTTAINWGIQLDWSFPADSGDTLQTELQYSVNSNGDNPLLLAGVPYPQHTYTQLGLKVGQEFWSGRD
;
A
#
# COMPACT_ATOMS: atom_id res chain seq x y z
N MET A 1 49.09 62.22 -39.47
CA MET A 1 49.07 60.86 -40.05
C MET A 1 48.58 60.98 -41.48
N THR A 2 49.30 60.42 -42.44
CA THR A 2 49.01 60.57 -43.88
C THR A 2 48.67 59.21 -44.47
N LYS A 3 47.55 59.11 -45.20
CA LYS A 3 47.13 57.88 -45.87
C LYS A 3 46.82 58.22 -47.34
N THR A 4 47.38 57.45 -48.26
CA THR A 4 47.24 57.67 -49.70
C THR A 4 46.44 56.54 -50.32
N VAL A 5 45.43 56.89 -51.13
CA VAL A 5 44.58 55.94 -51.85
C VAL A 5 45.01 55.94 -53.32
N ASN A 6 45.52 54.81 -53.80
CA ASN A 6 46.04 54.67 -55.17
C ASN A 6 45.15 53.82 -56.09
N GLU A 7 44.00 53.35 -55.60
CA GLU A 7 43.13 52.40 -56.32
C GLU A 7 42.00 53.11 -57.09
N LYS A 8 41.66 52.59 -58.27
CA LYS A 8 40.51 53.06 -59.07
C LYS A 8 39.23 52.43 -58.52
N LEU A 9 38.33 53.25 -57.98
CA LEU A 9 37.12 52.79 -57.30
C LEU A 9 35.90 53.46 -57.96
N SER A 10 34.90 52.66 -58.34
CA SER A 10 33.68 53.11 -59.01
C SER A 10 32.51 53.39 -58.05
N SER A 11 32.68 53.08 -56.75
CA SER A 11 31.69 53.26 -55.69
C SER A 11 32.32 53.97 -54.49
N LEU A 12 31.49 54.41 -53.54
CA LEU A 12 31.95 54.95 -52.26
C LEU A 12 32.94 53.97 -51.61
N TYR A 13 34.08 54.49 -51.18
CA TYR A 13 35.10 53.71 -50.48
C TYR A 13 35.39 54.35 -49.13
N GLU A 14 35.07 53.62 -48.08
CA GLU A 14 35.17 54.10 -46.71
C GLU A 14 36.51 53.66 -46.10
N LEU A 15 37.24 54.62 -45.53
CA LEU A 15 38.50 54.35 -44.85
C LEU A 15 38.36 54.67 -43.37
N THR A 16 38.40 53.63 -42.54
CA THR A 16 38.44 53.79 -41.09
C THR A 16 39.88 53.94 -40.61
N HIS A 17 40.09 54.87 -39.67
CA HIS A 17 41.37 55.03 -39.00
C HIS A 17 41.14 55.34 -37.51
N ARG A 18 41.78 54.57 -36.63
CA ARG A 18 41.71 54.75 -35.18
C ARG A 18 42.84 55.67 -34.73
N ILE A 19 42.47 56.78 -34.09
CA ILE A 19 43.43 57.73 -33.49
C ILE A 19 43.34 57.57 -31.98
N ASN A 20 44.44 57.17 -31.34
CA ASN A 20 44.52 57.13 -29.87
C ASN A 20 44.80 58.55 -29.36
N LEU A 21 43.80 59.21 -28.78
CA LEU A 21 43.92 60.57 -28.28
C LEU A 21 44.42 60.59 -26.82
N PRO A 22 45.28 61.55 -26.42
CA PRO A 22 45.75 61.68 -25.04
C PRO A 22 44.64 62.21 -24.13
N LYS A 23 44.64 61.86 -22.83
CA LYS A 23 43.60 62.28 -21.86
C LYS A 23 43.36 63.80 -21.92
N ALA A 24 42.12 64.23 -22.21
CA ALA A 24 41.72 65.62 -22.28
C ALA A 24 40.68 65.97 -21.21
N THR A 25 40.77 67.18 -20.65
CA THR A 25 39.82 67.70 -19.64
C THR A 25 38.64 68.45 -20.27
N THR A 26 38.78 68.92 -21.51
CA THR A 26 37.80 69.76 -22.23
C THR A 26 37.45 69.24 -23.63
N GLY A 27 37.89 68.02 -23.98
CA GLY A 27 37.66 67.39 -25.28
C GLY A 27 38.78 67.61 -26.31
N TRP A 28 38.59 67.08 -27.52
CA TRP A 28 39.53 67.21 -28.65
C TRP A 28 38.85 67.85 -29.84
N GLN A 29 39.58 68.69 -30.57
CA GLN A 29 39.17 69.17 -31.89
C GLN A 29 39.92 68.39 -32.96
N ILE A 30 39.18 67.75 -33.86
CA ILE A 30 39.75 67.01 -34.99
C ILE A 30 39.58 67.85 -36.24
N ARG A 31 40.70 68.19 -36.89
CA ARG A 31 40.72 68.80 -38.22
C ARG A 31 41.17 67.77 -39.23
N VAL A 32 40.34 67.53 -40.23
CA VAL A 32 40.71 66.72 -41.40
C VAL A 32 41.10 67.67 -42.52
N VAL A 33 42.33 67.53 -43.01
CA VAL A 33 42.85 68.32 -44.13
C VAL A 33 43.19 67.36 -45.26
N ARG A 34 42.76 67.72 -46.47
CA ARG A 34 43.20 67.07 -47.70
C ARG A 34 44.29 67.93 -48.31
N ASP A 35 45.51 67.40 -48.38
CA ASP A 35 46.68 68.15 -48.86
C ASP A 35 46.86 68.08 -50.39
N THR A 36 46.01 67.34 -51.10
CA THR A 36 46.02 67.22 -52.57
C THR A 36 45.03 68.20 -53.20
N ALA A 37 45.35 68.78 -54.36
CA ALA A 37 44.40 69.60 -55.13
C ALA A 37 43.23 68.77 -55.69
N ASP A 38 42.10 69.41 -56.01
CA ASP A 38 41.02 68.76 -56.77
C ASP A 38 41.52 68.38 -58.17
N SER A 39 41.04 67.25 -58.68
CA SER A 39 41.32 66.85 -60.05
C SER A 39 40.61 67.79 -61.02
N THR A 40 41.32 68.28 -62.03
CA THR A 40 40.75 69.06 -63.13
C THR A 40 40.16 68.18 -64.24
N SER A 41 40.29 66.85 -64.14
CA SER A 41 39.76 65.88 -65.11
C SER A 41 38.32 65.49 -64.79
N ALA A 42 37.44 65.55 -65.80
CA ALA A 42 36.06 65.07 -65.69
C ALA A 42 35.96 63.54 -65.45
N MET A 43 37.02 62.78 -65.72
CA MET A 43 37.06 61.32 -65.55
C MET A 43 37.56 60.88 -64.16
N LEU A 44 38.03 61.81 -63.33
CA LEU A 44 38.54 61.51 -61.99
C LEU A 44 37.93 62.49 -60.98
N GLN A 45 36.97 62.00 -60.19
CA GLN A 45 36.42 62.75 -59.06
C GLN A 45 37.08 62.27 -57.76
N ASN A 46 37.93 63.11 -57.16
CA ASN A 46 38.65 62.83 -55.92
C ASN A 46 37.97 63.45 -54.67
N LYS A 47 36.63 63.47 -54.68
CA LYS A 47 35.82 64.03 -53.60
C LYS A 47 36.01 63.21 -52.33
N THR A 48 36.58 63.83 -51.30
CA THR A 48 36.76 63.22 -49.97
C THR A 48 35.83 63.91 -48.98
N GLN A 49 35.05 63.14 -48.22
CA GLN A 49 34.18 63.65 -47.17
C GLN A 49 34.38 62.85 -45.89
N VAL A 50 34.29 63.52 -44.74
CA VAL A 50 34.23 62.84 -43.45
C VAL A 50 32.81 62.35 -43.27
N GLN A 51 32.62 61.03 -43.29
CA GLN A 51 31.29 60.43 -43.20
C GLN A 51 30.79 60.35 -41.75
N ALA A 52 31.65 59.95 -40.82
CA ALA A 52 31.36 59.91 -39.40
C ALA A 52 32.64 60.04 -38.57
N ILE A 53 32.51 60.67 -37.40
CA ILE A 53 33.51 60.62 -36.34
C ILE A 53 32.82 59.94 -35.16
N THR A 54 33.42 58.86 -34.65
CA THR A 54 32.89 58.13 -33.51
C THR A 54 33.95 58.10 -32.41
N GLU A 55 33.58 58.58 -31.23
CA GLU A 55 34.40 58.41 -30.05
C GLU A 55 34.31 56.96 -29.56
N VAL A 56 35.47 56.30 -29.45
CA VAL A 56 35.57 54.95 -28.88
C VAL A 56 36.21 55.07 -27.51
N ILE A 57 35.41 54.96 -26.47
CA ILE A 57 35.91 54.94 -25.08
C ILE A 57 36.24 53.49 -24.74
N ASP A 58 37.53 53.17 -24.64
CA ASP A 58 37.97 51.87 -24.15
C ASP A 58 37.75 51.78 -22.63
N ALA A 59 36.62 51.23 -22.21
CA ALA A 59 36.39 50.87 -20.82
C ALA A 59 36.92 49.45 -20.56
N ARG A 60 37.81 49.29 -19.57
CA ARG A 60 38.18 47.96 -19.05
C ARG A 60 37.06 47.44 -18.14
N LEU A 61 36.00 46.95 -18.74
CA LEU A 61 34.89 46.33 -18.02
C LEU A 61 35.28 44.89 -17.64
N ARG A 62 35.06 44.51 -16.38
CA ARG A 62 35.10 43.12 -15.96
C ARG A 62 33.68 42.57 -16.06
N TYR A 63 33.53 41.44 -16.74
CA TYR A 63 32.29 40.67 -16.75
C TYR A 63 32.49 39.43 -15.87
N PRO A 64 32.43 39.60 -14.53
CA PRO A 64 32.61 38.48 -13.62
C PRO A 64 31.56 37.41 -13.89
N HIS A 65 31.98 36.14 -13.85
CA HIS A 65 31.13 34.97 -14.10
C HIS A 65 30.55 34.87 -15.52
N THR A 66 31.23 35.46 -16.50
CA THR A 66 30.95 35.28 -17.93
C THR A 66 32.10 34.51 -18.57
N ALA A 67 31.79 33.49 -19.38
CA ALA A 67 32.75 32.88 -20.28
C ALA A 67 32.64 33.56 -21.66
N LEU A 68 33.78 33.95 -22.24
CA LEU A 68 33.83 34.55 -23.56
C LEU A 68 34.43 33.54 -24.55
N LEU A 69 33.71 33.26 -25.62
CA LEU A 69 34.21 32.50 -26.76
C LEU A 69 34.45 33.46 -27.93
N TYR A 70 35.70 33.56 -28.37
CA TYR A 70 36.07 34.32 -29.57
C TYR A 70 36.37 33.35 -30.71
N VAL A 71 35.67 33.51 -31.83
CA VAL A 71 35.87 32.72 -33.05
C VAL A 71 36.08 33.68 -34.20
N SER A 72 37.09 33.43 -35.03
CA SER A 72 37.35 34.18 -36.26
C SER A 72 37.23 33.25 -37.46
N PHE A 73 36.59 33.72 -38.52
CA PHE A 73 36.38 32.99 -39.77
C PHE A 73 36.58 33.93 -40.96
N ASN A 74 36.95 33.36 -42.11
CA ASN A 74 37.12 34.13 -43.33
C ASN A 74 35.75 34.58 -43.84
N ALA A 75 35.56 35.89 -44.00
CA ALA A 75 34.31 36.48 -44.50
C ALA A 75 33.94 35.99 -45.91
N LYS A 76 34.91 35.52 -46.72
CA LYS A 76 34.62 34.93 -48.02
C LYS A 76 33.93 33.56 -47.94
N SER A 77 34.08 32.86 -46.82
CA SER A 77 33.54 31.50 -46.64
C SER A 77 32.07 31.48 -46.19
N PHE A 78 31.53 32.60 -45.73
CA PHE A 78 30.16 32.69 -45.21
C PHE A 78 29.46 33.95 -45.75
N SER A 79 28.28 33.77 -46.35
CA SER A 79 27.44 34.89 -46.82
C SER A 79 26.72 35.63 -45.69
N ASN A 80 26.64 35.02 -44.50
CA ASN A 80 26.00 35.55 -43.29
C ASN A 80 26.86 35.23 -42.06
N ILE A 81 26.60 35.90 -40.93
CA ILE A 81 27.24 35.55 -39.64
C ILE A 81 26.91 34.07 -39.33
N PRO A 82 27.92 33.19 -39.19
CA PRO A 82 27.70 31.78 -38.89
C PRO A 82 27.09 31.61 -37.49
N LYS A 83 26.13 30.69 -37.38
CA LYS A 83 25.61 30.26 -36.08
C LYS A 83 26.65 29.35 -35.40
N ILE A 84 27.07 29.72 -34.20
CA ILE A 84 28.02 28.94 -33.39
C ILE A 84 27.22 28.17 -32.35
N SER A 85 27.31 26.84 -32.36
CA SER A 85 26.84 25.97 -31.28
C SER A 85 28.05 25.52 -30.45
N CYS A 86 27.88 25.45 -29.14
CA CYS A 86 28.92 24.98 -28.23
C CYS A 86 28.33 24.04 -27.18
N LYS A 87 29.15 23.08 -26.72
CA LYS A 87 28.83 22.15 -25.63
C LYS A 87 29.78 22.40 -24.46
N PRO A 88 29.65 23.53 -23.75
CA PRO A 88 30.50 23.80 -22.59
C PRO A 88 30.12 22.86 -21.45
N LYS A 89 31.10 22.54 -20.60
CA LYS A 89 30.77 22.08 -19.25
C LYS A 89 30.06 23.23 -18.53
N GLY A 90 28.98 22.92 -17.82
CA GLY A 90 28.20 23.88 -17.05
C GLY A 90 29.01 24.58 -15.94
N ARG A 91 28.30 25.28 -15.07
CA ARG A 91 28.91 26.02 -13.96
C ARG A 91 29.72 25.11 -13.02
N ILE A 92 30.82 25.63 -12.49
CA ILE A 92 31.54 25.03 -11.35
C ILE A 92 30.77 25.36 -10.06
N ILE A 93 30.40 24.34 -9.31
CA ILE A 93 29.55 24.44 -8.12
C ILE A 93 30.23 23.81 -6.90
N ARG A 94 29.62 23.99 -5.73
CA ARG A 94 30.08 23.32 -4.50
C ARG A 94 29.66 21.85 -4.53
N ILE A 95 30.65 20.97 -4.37
CA ILE A 95 30.46 19.52 -4.29
C ILE A 95 31.22 18.96 -3.07
N PRO A 96 30.85 17.79 -2.52
CA PRO A 96 31.56 17.19 -1.39
C PRO A 96 33.06 17.05 -1.64
N GLN A 97 33.87 17.31 -0.61
CA GLN A 97 35.32 17.18 -0.71
C GLN A 97 35.75 15.79 -1.21
N ASN A 98 35.04 14.75 -0.78
CA ASN A 98 35.33 13.36 -1.09
C ASN A 98 34.69 12.82 -2.38
N TYR A 99 34.00 13.65 -3.15
CA TYR A 99 33.31 13.26 -4.38
C TYR A 99 34.17 13.53 -5.62
N ASP A 100 34.32 12.54 -6.49
CA ASP A 100 34.83 12.71 -7.84
C ASP A 100 33.64 12.77 -8.83
N PRO A 101 33.37 13.94 -9.45
CA PRO A 101 32.21 14.10 -10.33
C PRO A 101 32.39 13.48 -11.72
N VAL A 102 33.62 13.15 -12.12
CA VAL A 102 33.89 12.50 -13.42
C VAL A 102 33.79 10.98 -13.25
N ALA A 103 34.46 10.43 -12.25
CA ALA A 103 34.41 9.00 -11.93
C ALA A 103 33.08 8.60 -11.26
N ARG A 104 32.38 9.56 -10.65
CA ARG A 104 31.15 9.37 -9.84
C ARG A 104 31.37 8.47 -8.62
N THR A 105 32.51 8.65 -7.99
CA THR A 105 32.94 7.86 -6.83
C THR A 105 33.06 8.73 -5.60
N TYR A 106 32.86 8.12 -4.44
CA TYR A 106 32.96 8.77 -3.14
C TYR A 106 33.99 8.03 -2.30
N VAL A 107 35.01 8.73 -1.79
CA VAL A 107 36.14 8.11 -1.10
C VAL A 107 36.09 8.40 0.41
N GLY A 108 35.91 7.36 1.22
CA GLY A 108 35.81 7.50 2.67
C GLY A 108 34.51 8.21 3.12
N THR A 109 34.38 8.41 4.43
CA THR A 109 33.23 9.11 5.02
C THR A 109 33.35 10.62 4.77
N TRP A 110 32.26 11.23 4.33
CA TRP A 110 32.22 12.68 4.14
C TRP A 110 32.13 13.41 5.48
N ASP A 111 32.96 14.44 5.67
CA ASP A 111 33.01 15.27 6.87
C ASP A 111 32.06 16.49 6.80
N GLY A 112 31.33 16.64 5.70
CA GLY A 112 30.41 17.77 5.48
C GLY A 112 31.06 19.01 4.84
N THR A 113 32.32 18.96 4.43
CA THR A 113 33.05 20.05 3.75
C THR A 113 32.95 19.99 2.22
N PHE A 114 33.10 21.14 1.55
CA PHE A 114 32.90 21.26 0.09
C PHE A 114 34.16 21.74 -0.64
N LYS A 115 34.30 21.30 -1.90
CA LYS A 115 35.21 21.86 -2.92
C LYS A 115 34.44 22.41 -4.11
N TRP A 116 35.11 23.22 -4.91
CA TRP A 116 34.60 23.68 -6.20
C TRP A 116 34.87 22.64 -7.29
N GLY A 117 33.84 22.21 -8.00
CA GLY A 117 33.95 21.27 -9.11
C GLY A 117 32.77 21.34 -10.07
N TRP A 118 32.98 20.91 -11.31
CA TRP A 118 31.89 20.71 -12.25
C TRP A 118 31.24 19.34 -12.00
N THR A 119 29.92 19.28 -12.00
CA THR A 119 29.13 18.04 -11.96
C THR A 119 27.81 18.23 -12.69
N ASN A 120 27.23 17.15 -13.20
CA ASN A 120 25.86 17.09 -13.68
C ASN A 120 25.00 16.14 -12.82
N ASN A 121 25.41 15.89 -11.57
CA ASN A 121 24.58 15.22 -10.58
C ASN A 121 23.47 16.21 -10.11
N PRO A 122 22.19 15.88 -10.31
CA PRO A 122 21.09 16.81 -10.01
C PRO A 122 21.00 17.23 -8.54
N ALA A 123 21.41 16.39 -7.59
CA ALA A 123 21.33 16.71 -6.17
C ALA A 123 22.23 17.91 -5.82
N TRP A 124 23.44 17.95 -6.37
CA TRP A 124 24.37 19.07 -6.16
C TRP A 124 23.96 20.31 -6.95
N ILE A 125 23.35 20.14 -8.13
CA ILE A 125 22.78 21.27 -8.88
C ILE A 125 21.63 21.90 -8.10
N TRP A 126 20.73 21.09 -7.52
CA TRP A 126 19.63 21.53 -6.66
C TRP A 126 20.16 22.35 -5.47
N PHE A 127 21.21 21.85 -4.81
CA PHE A 127 21.88 22.56 -3.72
C PHE A 127 22.50 23.89 -4.13
N ASP A 128 23.21 23.93 -5.27
CA ASP A 128 23.85 25.16 -5.74
C ASP A 128 22.82 26.22 -6.11
N VAL A 129 21.75 25.84 -6.82
CA VAL A 129 20.70 26.77 -7.23
C VAL A 129 20.00 27.40 -6.02
N LEU A 130 19.79 26.63 -4.94
CA LEU A 130 19.20 27.12 -3.69
C LEU A 130 20.12 28.06 -2.90
N THR A 131 21.42 27.77 -2.87
CA THR A 131 22.37 28.43 -1.96
C THR A 131 23.19 29.51 -2.63
N GLU A 132 23.04 29.73 -3.93
CA GLU A 132 23.78 30.75 -4.67
C GLU A 132 23.08 32.13 -4.60
N PRO A 133 23.73 33.17 -4.06
CA PRO A 133 23.13 34.50 -3.90
C PRO A 133 22.73 35.18 -5.23
N ARG A 134 23.31 34.78 -6.36
CA ARG A 134 23.00 35.30 -7.69
C ARG A 134 21.63 34.85 -8.22
N PHE A 135 21.10 33.72 -7.77
CA PHE A 135 19.84 33.16 -8.27
C PHE A 135 18.63 33.53 -7.40
N GLY A 136 18.77 34.54 -6.53
CA GLY A 136 17.68 35.07 -5.70
C GLY A 136 17.52 34.34 -4.38
N LEU A 137 17.20 33.04 -4.41
CA LEU A 137 16.95 32.23 -3.19
C LEU A 137 18.17 32.16 -2.26
N GLY A 138 19.38 32.07 -2.80
CA GLY A 138 20.60 31.99 -1.99
C GLY A 138 20.94 33.26 -1.19
N ARG A 139 20.16 34.34 -1.33
CA ARG A 139 20.24 35.50 -0.42
C ARG A 139 19.48 35.29 0.89
N ARG A 140 18.57 34.32 0.92
CA ARG A 140 17.69 34.00 2.06
C ARG A 140 17.95 32.60 2.63
N VAL A 141 18.47 31.69 1.81
CA VAL A 141 18.74 30.30 2.19
C VAL A 141 20.23 30.13 2.45
N THR A 142 20.56 29.70 3.66
CA THR A 142 21.92 29.32 4.05
C THR A 142 22.10 27.80 3.98
N ILE A 143 23.35 27.34 4.00
CA ILE A 143 23.66 25.90 3.99
C ILE A 143 23.09 25.20 5.23
N ASP A 144 23.03 25.88 6.37
CA ASP A 144 22.51 25.31 7.63
C ASP A 144 20.99 25.10 7.61
N MET A 145 20.27 25.73 6.67
CA MET A 145 18.84 25.51 6.44
C MET A 145 18.55 24.30 5.55
N LEU A 146 19.56 23.45 5.25
CA LEU A 146 19.45 22.31 4.36
C LEU A 146 19.99 21.05 5.03
N ASP A 147 19.28 19.92 4.88
CA ASP A 147 19.82 18.61 5.25
C ASP A 147 20.81 18.12 4.18
N LYS A 148 22.08 18.51 4.35
CA LYS A 148 23.17 18.09 3.46
C LYS A 148 23.43 16.58 3.52
N TRP A 149 23.06 15.88 4.59
CA TRP A 149 23.33 14.46 4.77
C TRP A 149 22.35 13.61 3.97
N GLU A 150 21.06 13.92 4.03
CA GLU A 150 20.07 13.26 3.18
C GLU A 150 20.34 13.59 1.69
N LEU A 151 20.72 14.84 1.38
CA LEU A 151 21.11 15.20 0.02
C LEU A 151 22.32 14.40 -0.48
N TYR A 152 23.31 14.15 0.37
CA TYR A 152 24.48 13.33 0.03
C TYR A 152 24.07 11.89 -0.33
N ARG A 153 23.14 11.29 0.43
CA ARG A 153 22.57 9.97 0.12
C ARG A 153 21.82 9.96 -1.22
N ILE A 154 21.03 11.00 -1.49
CA ILE A 154 20.34 11.17 -2.79
C ILE A 154 21.36 11.31 -3.93
N ALA A 155 22.43 12.08 -3.73
CA ALA A 155 23.49 12.26 -4.72
C ALA A 155 24.17 10.92 -5.06
N GLN A 156 24.49 10.10 -4.04
CA GLN A 156 25.04 8.77 -4.24
C GLN A 156 24.10 7.88 -5.07
N ARG A 157 22.79 7.93 -4.80
CA ARG A 157 21.78 7.23 -5.61
C ARG A 157 21.78 7.68 -7.07
N CYS A 158 21.91 8.99 -7.34
CA CYS A 158 21.96 9.51 -8.71
C CYS A 158 23.17 8.96 -9.48
N ASP A 159 24.29 8.73 -8.78
CA ASP A 159 25.54 8.25 -9.35
C ASP A 159 25.66 6.71 -9.45
N GLN A 160 24.74 5.96 -8.83
CA GLN A 160 24.68 4.51 -8.96
C GLN A 160 24.61 4.10 -10.44
N LYS A 161 25.44 3.13 -10.80
CA LYS A 161 25.48 2.54 -12.14
C LYS A 161 24.31 1.57 -12.31
N ILE A 162 23.54 1.75 -13.36
CA ILE A 162 22.43 0.89 -13.75
C ILE A 162 22.55 0.51 -15.23
N PRO A 163 21.88 -0.55 -15.72
CA PRO A 163 21.94 -0.94 -17.12
C PRO A 163 21.53 0.21 -18.06
N ASP A 164 22.25 0.35 -19.18
CA ASP A 164 22.03 1.43 -20.15
C ASP A 164 20.85 1.20 -21.11
N GLY A 165 20.19 0.04 -21.00
CA GLY A 165 19.02 -0.32 -21.81
C GLY A 165 19.32 -0.64 -23.28
N LYS A 166 20.59 -0.73 -23.69
CA LYS A 166 21.00 -1.02 -25.09
C LYS A 166 21.25 -2.50 -25.38
N GLY A 167 21.10 -3.36 -24.37
CA GLY A 167 21.46 -4.78 -24.44
C GLY A 167 22.97 -4.99 -24.26
N GLY A 168 23.35 -5.95 -23.41
CA GLY A 168 24.75 -6.19 -22.99
C GLY A 168 25.01 -5.70 -21.56
N ASP A 169 26.30 -5.58 -21.19
CA ASP A 169 26.75 -5.25 -19.82
C ASP A 169 27.04 -3.74 -19.61
N GLY A 170 26.57 -2.90 -20.54
CA GLY A 170 26.73 -1.46 -20.49
C GLY A 170 26.00 -0.86 -19.29
N THR A 171 26.66 0.05 -18.57
CA THR A 171 26.04 0.76 -17.44
C THR A 171 26.18 2.27 -17.56
N GLU A 172 25.23 2.97 -16.94
CA GLU A 172 25.17 4.41 -16.93
C GLU A 172 24.76 4.94 -15.54
N PRO A 173 25.08 6.21 -15.21
CA PRO A 173 24.59 6.83 -13.97
C PRO A 173 23.06 6.89 -13.98
N ARG A 174 22.44 6.61 -12.84
CA ARG A 174 20.98 6.57 -12.70
C ARG A 174 20.29 7.85 -13.14
N PHE A 175 20.74 8.99 -12.63
CA PHE A 175 20.20 10.31 -12.95
C PHE A 175 21.31 11.28 -13.34
N MET A 176 21.08 12.01 -14.43
CA MET A 176 21.89 13.17 -14.82
C MET A 176 20.97 14.36 -15.05
N PHE A 177 21.54 15.56 -14.95
CA PHE A 177 20.78 16.79 -15.11
C PHE A 177 21.58 17.85 -15.84
N ASP A 178 21.39 17.89 -17.15
CA ASP A 178 22.02 18.85 -18.05
C ASP A 178 20.95 19.87 -18.49
N VAL A 179 20.86 21.00 -17.78
CA VAL A 179 19.87 22.05 -18.05
C VAL A 179 20.52 23.37 -18.40
N TYR A 180 19.87 24.13 -19.28
CA TYR A 180 20.20 25.53 -19.57
C TYR A 180 19.01 26.43 -19.20
N ILE A 181 19.16 27.19 -18.12
CA ILE A 181 18.13 28.12 -17.61
C ILE A 181 18.37 29.50 -18.22
N GLN A 182 17.51 29.90 -19.16
CA GLN A 182 17.69 31.12 -19.95
C GLN A 182 16.74 32.27 -19.57
N ALA A 183 15.64 31.97 -18.87
CA ALA A 183 14.59 32.92 -18.55
C ALA A 183 14.26 32.88 -17.06
N GLN A 184 13.75 34.00 -16.55
CA GLN A 184 13.23 34.07 -15.19
C GLN A 184 11.98 33.19 -15.07
N ALA A 185 11.92 32.40 -14.01
CA ALA A 185 10.77 31.57 -13.64
C ALA A 185 10.54 31.67 -12.13
N ASP A 186 9.39 31.19 -11.67
CA ASP A 186 9.11 31.09 -10.24
C ASP A 186 10.15 30.19 -9.56
N ALA A 187 10.79 30.70 -8.51
CA ALA A 187 11.93 30.02 -7.91
C ALA A 187 11.53 28.69 -7.26
N TRP A 188 10.33 28.60 -6.69
CA TRP A 188 9.83 27.36 -6.10
C TRP A 188 9.57 26.30 -7.17
N GLN A 189 9.02 26.69 -8.32
CA GLN A 189 8.83 25.81 -9.46
C GLN A 189 10.17 25.29 -10.01
N VAL A 190 11.18 26.17 -10.18
CA VAL A 190 12.51 25.75 -10.67
C VAL A 190 13.14 24.70 -9.74
N ILE A 191 13.06 24.90 -8.43
CA ILE A 191 13.60 23.95 -7.45
C ILE A 191 12.86 22.61 -7.48
N LYS A 192 11.53 22.63 -7.65
CA LYS A 192 10.73 21.42 -7.85
C LYS A 192 11.07 20.68 -9.14
N ASP A 193 11.29 21.42 -10.23
CA ASP A 193 11.65 20.84 -11.53
C ASP A 193 13.03 20.17 -11.48
N ILE A 194 14.00 20.77 -10.80
CA ILE A 194 15.31 20.14 -10.55
C ILE A 194 15.15 18.91 -9.64
N ALA A 195 14.33 19.01 -8.58
CA ALA A 195 14.06 17.89 -7.67
C ALA A 195 13.43 16.70 -8.40
N ALA A 196 12.49 16.95 -9.31
CA ALA A 196 11.87 15.93 -10.15
C ALA A 196 12.90 15.19 -11.02
N GLY A 197 14.04 15.81 -11.35
CA GLY A 197 15.15 15.19 -12.07
C GLY A 197 15.78 13.97 -11.38
N PHE A 198 15.56 13.80 -10.08
CA PHE A 198 16.00 12.64 -9.29
C PHE A 198 14.85 12.00 -8.51
N ASN A 199 13.63 12.11 -9.04
CA ASN A 199 12.39 11.67 -8.39
C ASN A 199 12.24 12.24 -6.97
N GLY A 200 12.65 13.48 -6.80
CA GLY A 200 12.66 14.21 -5.54
C GLY A 200 11.41 15.05 -5.32
N MET A 201 11.09 15.27 -4.05
CA MET A 201 10.10 16.23 -3.59
C MET A 201 10.77 17.20 -2.61
N THR A 202 10.57 18.50 -2.85
CA THR A 202 11.03 19.57 -1.97
C THR A 202 9.86 20.09 -1.13
N PHE A 203 10.08 20.27 0.17
CA PHE A 203 9.12 20.89 1.08
C PHE A 203 9.83 21.78 2.11
N TRP A 204 9.08 22.73 2.66
CA TRP A 204 9.54 23.58 3.76
C TRP A 204 8.98 23.00 5.07
N GLY A 205 9.87 22.73 6.03
CA GLY A 205 9.47 22.11 7.30
C GLY A 205 10.57 22.29 8.35
N SER A 206 10.19 22.43 9.62
CA SER A 206 11.14 22.63 10.74
C SER A 206 12.11 23.81 10.50
N ASN A 207 11.63 24.87 9.84
CA ASN A 207 12.42 26.04 9.44
C ASN A 207 13.62 25.71 8.50
N MET A 208 13.53 24.61 7.76
CA MET A 208 14.54 24.13 6.82
C MET A 208 13.91 23.75 5.47
N PHE A 209 14.70 23.86 4.41
CA PHE A 209 14.40 23.25 3.12
C PHE A 209 14.76 21.77 3.18
N ASN A 210 13.75 20.93 3.05
CA ASN A 210 13.91 19.48 3.05
C ASN A 210 13.72 18.95 1.63
N VAL A 211 14.50 17.94 1.30
CA VAL A 211 14.36 17.20 0.04
C VAL A 211 14.38 15.72 0.33
N ILE A 212 13.42 15.02 -0.25
CA ILE A 212 13.31 13.56 -0.18
C ILE A 212 13.31 13.03 -1.61
N SER A 213 13.96 11.89 -1.85
CA SER A 213 13.88 11.19 -3.13
C SER A 213 13.05 9.92 -2.96
N ASP A 214 12.28 9.58 -3.98
CA ASP A 214 11.61 8.30 -4.03
C ASP A 214 12.64 7.18 -4.31
N MET A 215 13.15 6.61 -3.22
CA MET A 215 14.21 5.59 -3.21
C MET A 215 13.95 4.52 -2.15
N PRO A 216 14.62 3.35 -2.20
CA PRO A 216 14.51 2.36 -1.13
C PRO A 216 14.68 3.00 0.25
N ALA A 217 13.72 2.72 1.11
CA ALA A 217 13.70 3.22 2.47
C ALA A 217 14.98 2.80 3.21
N ASP A 218 15.48 3.71 4.03
CA ASP A 218 16.52 3.34 4.99
C ASP A 218 15.84 2.52 6.10
N THR A 219 16.23 1.26 6.23
CA THR A 219 15.65 0.34 7.22
C THR A 219 15.86 0.82 8.65
N SER A 220 16.88 1.64 8.91
CA SER A 220 17.10 2.26 10.23
C SER A 220 16.08 3.36 10.56
N LYS A 221 15.47 3.97 9.54
CA LYS A 221 14.44 5.02 9.68
C LYS A 221 13.02 4.47 9.59
N LEU A 222 12.85 3.17 9.37
CA LEU A 222 11.54 2.52 9.24
C LEU A 222 10.73 2.72 10.54
N GLN A 223 9.46 3.08 10.40
CA GLN A 223 8.53 3.19 11.52
C GLN A 223 7.44 2.13 11.43
N ILE A 224 6.75 1.84 12.54
CA ILE A 224 5.67 0.85 12.58
C ILE A 224 4.48 1.41 13.33
N LEU A 225 3.29 1.12 12.81
CA LEU A 225 2.02 1.54 13.38
C LEU A 225 1.00 0.40 13.26
N THR A 226 0.10 0.31 14.23
CA THR A 226 -0.99 -0.67 14.23
C THR A 226 -2.32 0.04 14.29
N ARG A 227 -3.38 -0.68 13.91
CA ARG A 227 -4.76 -0.22 14.06
C ARG A 227 -5.10 0.21 15.49
N ALA A 228 -4.51 -0.40 16.53
CA ALA A 228 -4.77 -0.06 17.92
C ALA A 228 -4.24 1.33 18.33
N SER A 229 -3.30 1.90 17.58
CA SER A 229 -2.77 3.25 17.81
C SER A 229 -3.51 4.33 17.01
N VAL A 230 -4.48 3.96 16.17
CA VAL A 230 -5.22 4.90 15.34
C VAL A 230 -6.46 5.40 16.07
N VAL A 231 -6.61 6.72 16.12
CA VAL A 231 -7.85 7.37 16.57
C VAL A 231 -8.92 7.14 15.49
N GLY A 232 -10.02 6.49 15.87
CA GLY A 232 -11.11 6.15 14.94
C GLY A 232 -10.76 5.02 13.98
N LYS A 233 -10.69 5.33 12.67
CA LYS A 233 -10.47 4.34 11.60
C LYS A 233 -9.54 4.91 10.52
N PRO A 234 -8.58 4.13 10.01
CA PRO A 234 -7.82 4.53 8.83
C PRO A 234 -8.76 4.59 7.64
N THR A 235 -8.55 5.58 6.78
CA THR A 235 -9.23 5.71 5.50
C THR A 235 -8.27 5.31 4.40
N TYR A 236 -8.75 4.46 3.50
CA TYR A 236 -8.02 4.06 2.31
C TYR A 236 -8.67 4.68 1.09
N SER A 237 -7.88 5.23 0.19
CA SER A 237 -8.35 5.76 -1.08
C SER A 237 -7.39 5.37 -2.20
N SER A 238 -7.91 5.38 -3.42
CA SER A 238 -7.14 5.14 -4.64
C SER A 238 -7.78 5.91 -5.78
N GLY A 239 -7.00 6.23 -6.81
CA GLY A 239 -7.49 6.83 -8.03
C GLY A 239 -8.47 5.90 -8.76
N SER A 240 -9.48 6.53 -9.36
CA SER A 240 -10.45 5.87 -10.24
C SER A 240 -9.73 5.18 -11.40
N GLU A 241 -10.32 4.10 -11.93
CA GLU A 241 -9.84 3.41 -13.13
C GLU A 241 -9.64 4.35 -14.33
N LYS A 242 -10.45 5.43 -14.42
CA LYS A 242 -10.32 6.45 -15.47
C LYS A 242 -8.98 7.19 -15.44
N ASN A 243 -8.38 7.30 -14.25
CA ASN A 243 -7.12 8.00 -14.03
C ASN A 243 -5.91 7.06 -14.03
N ARG A 244 -6.07 5.82 -14.51
CA ARG A 244 -4.99 4.84 -14.64
C ARG A 244 -4.29 4.96 -15.99
N TYR A 245 -2.97 4.96 -15.96
CA TYR A 245 -2.13 4.96 -17.16
C TYR A 245 -1.51 3.58 -17.38
N SER A 246 -1.42 3.18 -18.64
CA SER A 246 -0.78 1.95 -19.10
C SER A 246 0.50 2.22 -19.92
N SER A 247 0.71 3.47 -20.31
CA SER A 247 1.83 3.92 -21.14
C SER A 247 2.17 5.38 -20.83
N ALA A 248 3.41 5.78 -21.09
CA ALA A 248 3.86 7.16 -21.02
C ALA A 248 4.64 7.56 -22.27
N LEU A 249 4.41 8.80 -22.75
CA LEU A 249 5.28 9.51 -23.70
C LEU A 249 6.18 10.47 -22.93
N ILE A 250 7.47 10.44 -23.27
CA ILE A 250 8.49 11.20 -22.57
C ILE A 250 9.29 12.01 -23.58
N ASN A 251 9.27 13.32 -23.42
CA ASN A 251 10.14 14.22 -24.18
C ASN A 251 11.47 14.37 -23.44
N PHE A 252 12.58 14.23 -24.17
CA PHE A 252 13.94 14.44 -23.66
C PHE A 252 14.80 15.12 -24.75
N SER A 253 15.88 15.79 -24.37
CA SER A 253 16.73 16.51 -25.31
C SER A 253 17.81 15.58 -25.88
N ASP A 254 17.74 15.24 -27.16
CA ASP A 254 18.55 14.18 -27.77
C ASP A 254 19.92 14.69 -28.26
N PRO A 255 21.05 14.28 -27.65
CA PRO A 255 22.39 14.71 -28.07
C PRO A 255 22.75 14.32 -29.50
N ASP A 256 22.21 13.19 -30.00
CA ASP A 256 22.48 12.71 -31.36
C ASP A 256 21.72 13.55 -32.40
N ASN A 257 20.63 14.20 -31.98
CA ASN A 257 19.85 15.14 -32.80
C ASN A 257 20.09 16.61 -32.37
N HIS A 258 21.35 16.98 -32.11
CA HIS A 258 21.74 18.35 -31.76
C HIS A 258 20.97 18.96 -30.58
N TYR A 259 20.60 18.15 -29.59
CA TYR A 259 19.80 18.52 -28.41
C TYR A 259 18.39 19.02 -28.73
N GLN A 260 17.85 18.68 -29.91
CA GLN A 260 16.42 18.87 -30.17
C GLN A 260 15.60 17.88 -29.33
N ASP A 261 14.40 18.29 -28.94
CA ASP A 261 13.52 17.44 -28.15
C ASP A 261 13.01 16.26 -29.01
N ARG A 262 13.21 15.05 -28.49
CA ARG A 262 12.72 13.78 -29.06
C ARG A 262 11.75 13.14 -28.08
N THR A 263 10.70 12.52 -28.61
CA THR A 263 9.74 11.75 -27.82
C THR A 263 10.11 10.27 -27.84
N THR A 264 10.17 9.64 -26.68
CA THR A 264 10.21 8.18 -26.52
C THR A 264 8.96 7.70 -25.78
N ALA A 265 8.67 6.41 -25.85
CA ALA A 265 7.48 5.81 -25.25
C ALA A 265 7.84 4.57 -24.43
N VAL A 266 7.11 4.36 -23.35
CA VAL A 266 7.13 3.11 -22.58
C VAL A 266 5.70 2.60 -22.40
N MET A 267 5.52 1.29 -22.48
CA MET A 267 4.22 0.63 -22.40
C MET A 267 4.34 -0.62 -21.54
N PHE A 268 3.32 -0.86 -20.71
CA PHE A 268 3.28 -1.99 -19.79
C PHE A 268 2.13 -2.92 -20.18
N PRO A 269 2.41 -4.06 -20.84
CA PRO A 269 1.38 -4.97 -21.37
C PRO A 269 0.31 -5.37 -20.34
N GLU A 270 0.70 -5.59 -19.08
CA GLU A 270 -0.24 -6.03 -18.05
C GLU A 270 -1.21 -4.94 -17.62
N LEU A 271 -0.73 -3.69 -17.57
CA LEU A 271 -1.59 -2.54 -17.33
C LEU A 271 -2.49 -2.26 -18.54
N VAL A 272 -2.03 -2.56 -19.76
CA VAL A 272 -2.85 -2.44 -20.98
C VAL A 272 -3.95 -3.49 -20.99
N LYS A 273 -3.63 -4.73 -20.58
CA LYS A 273 -4.63 -5.81 -20.46
C LYS A 273 -5.73 -5.43 -19.47
N GLN A 274 -5.34 -4.84 -18.34
CA GLN A 274 -6.24 -4.44 -17.26
C GLN A 274 -7.03 -3.16 -17.57
N PHE A 275 -6.35 -2.07 -17.97
CA PHE A 275 -6.93 -0.72 -18.05
C PHE A 275 -7.13 -0.20 -19.48
N LYS A 276 -6.84 -1.02 -20.50
CA LYS A 276 -6.72 -0.63 -21.92
C LYS A 276 -5.61 0.38 -22.15
N PHE A 277 -5.45 0.81 -23.39
CA PHE A 277 -4.43 1.78 -23.75
C PHE A 277 -4.80 3.18 -23.21
N LYS A 278 -4.12 3.61 -22.15
CA LYS A 278 -4.27 4.94 -21.53
C LYS A 278 -2.89 5.57 -21.36
N GLN A 279 -2.67 6.71 -21.99
CA GLN A 279 -1.34 7.31 -22.11
C GLN A 279 -1.22 8.59 -21.30
N THR A 280 -0.11 8.75 -20.58
CA THR A 280 0.30 10.02 -19.97
C THR A 280 1.45 10.65 -20.74
N GLN A 281 1.64 11.96 -20.62
CA GLN A 281 2.74 12.70 -21.26
C GLN A 281 3.54 13.44 -20.20
N LEU A 282 4.87 13.35 -20.26
CA LEU A 282 5.77 14.08 -19.37
C LEU A 282 7.01 14.58 -20.11
N THR A 283 7.56 15.70 -19.63
CA THR A 283 8.82 16.26 -20.13
C THR A 283 9.92 15.98 -19.12
N ALA A 284 10.93 15.21 -19.53
CA ALA A 284 12.07 14.88 -18.69
C ALA A 284 13.10 16.01 -18.72
N ILE A 285 12.87 17.04 -17.90
CA ILE A 285 13.77 18.19 -17.79
C ILE A 285 15.18 17.73 -17.38
N GLY A 286 16.20 18.24 -18.08
CA GLY A 286 17.61 17.93 -17.85
C GLY A 286 18.04 16.52 -18.30
N CYS A 287 17.15 15.74 -18.89
CA CYS A 287 17.44 14.39 -19.37
C CYS A 287 17.93 14.43 -20.82
N THR A 288 19.06 13.78 -21.07
CA THR A 288 19.70 13.70 -22.39
C THR A 288 19.80 12.28 -22.94
N ARG A 289 19.19 11.30 -22.25
CA ARG A 289 19.33 9.87 -22.55
C ARG A 289 17.98 9.22 -22.66
N GLU A 290 17.79 8.45 -23.72
CA GLU A 290 16.50 7.79 -23.97
C GLU A 290 16.15 6.77 -22.88
N SER A 291 17.12 5.95 -22.46
CA SER A 291 16.95 4.97 -21.37
C SER A 291 16.49 5.61 -20.06
N GLU A 292 17.11 6.74 -19.68
CA GLU A 292 16.68 7.52 -18.51
C GLU A 292 15.27 8.09 -18.70
N ALA A 293 14.94 8.61 -19.88
CA ALA A 293 13.60 9.10 -20.20
C ALA A 293 12.54 7.98 -20.09
N GLN A 294 12.82 6.79 -20.61
CA GLN A 294 11.95 5.62 -20.47
C GLN A 294 11.76 5.21 -19.01
N ARG A 295 12.83 5.21 -18.19
CA ARG A 295 12.74 4.94 -16.75
C ARG A 295 11.88 5.98 -16.01
N ARG A 296 12.03 7.27 -16.32
CA ARG A 296 11.14 8.32 -15.77
C ARG A 296 9.68 8.09 -16.17
N GLY A 297 9.44 7.65 -17.40
CA GLY A 297 8.13 7.16 -17.88
C GLY A 297 7.58 6.01 -17.07
N GLY A 298 8.40 4.96 -16.87
CA GLY A 298 8.02 3.80 -16.09
C GLY A 298 7.73 4.14 -14.64
N TRP A 299 8.49 5.07 -14.06
CA TRP A 299 8.24 5.58 -12.72
C TRP A 299 6.87 6.23 -12.58
N ALA A 300 6.49 7.07 -13.54
CA ALA A 300 5.20 7.74 -13.54
C ALA A 300 4.04 6.74 -13.64
N VAL A 301 4.17 5.74 -14.53
CA VAL A 301 3.14 4.71 -14.71
C VAL A 301 3.03 3.77 -13.50
N TYR A 302 4.15 3.25 -12.99
CA TYR A 302 4.11 2.36 -11.82
C TYR A 302 3.66 3.08 -10.55
N SER A 303 4.07 4.34 -10.35
CA SER A 303 3.59 5.11 -9.20
C SER A 303 2.09 5.43 -9.31
N ASN A 304 1.57 5.60 -10.53
CA ASN A 304 0.11 5.71 -10.77
C ASN A 304 -0.62 4.38 -10.59
N SER A 305 0.03 3.23 -10.84
CA SER A 305 -0.54 1.90 -10.56
C SER A 305 -0.57 1.60 -9.06
N LEU A 306 0.47 2.00 -8.32
CA LEU A 306 0.63 1.82 -6.88
C LEU A 306 0.19 3.09 -6.12
N ASP A 307 -1.04 3.52 -6.34
CA ASP A 307 -1.56 4.81 -5.88
C ASP A 307 -2.39 4.73 -4.61
N ARG A 308 -2.35 3.61 -3.90
CA ARG A 308 -3.16 3.47 -2.70
C ARG A 308 -2.67 4.46 -1.64
N ILE A 309 -3.58 5.27 -1.14
CA ILE A 309 -3.33 6.25 -0.10
C ILE A 309 -3.98 5.75 1.19
N ILE A 310 -3.28 5.96 2.30
CA ILE A 310 -3.81 5.82 3.65
C ILE A 310 -3.81 7.18 4.33
N THR A 311 -4.92 7.52 4.97
CA THR A 311 -4.99 8.64 5.92
C THR A 311 -5.41 8.09 7.27
N LEU A 312 -4.67 8.45 8.31
CA LEU A 312 -4.93 8.00 9.68
C LEU A 312 -4.60 9.10 10.68
N GLN A 313 -5.24 9.05 11.84
CA GLN A 313 -4.97 9.94 12.95
C GLN A 313 -4.38 9.15 14.11
N THR A 314 -3.37 9.70 14.78
CA THR A 314 -2.72 9.10 15.95
C THR A 314 -2.48 10.17 17.00
N GLY A 315 -2.22 9.76 18.25
CA GLY A 315 -1.83 10.69 19.31
C GLY A 315 -0.42 11.26 19.13
N LEU A 316 0.20 11.70 20.23
CA LEU A 316 1.50 12.39 20.22
C LEU A 316 2.65 11.59 19.56
N ASP A 317 2.56 10.26 19.55
CA ASP A 317 3.49 9.37 18.84
C ASP A 317 3.55 9.62 17.32
N GLY A 318 2.59 10.39 16.78
CA GLY A 318 2.51 10.78 15.37
C GLY A 318 3.63 11.72 14.90
N TYR A 319 4.32 12.40 15.80
CA TYR A 319 5.35 13.38 15.46
C TYR A 319 6.53 12.79 14.64
N ILE A 320 6.83 11.50 14.82
CA ILE A 320 7.94 10.81 14.13
C ILE A 320 7.65 10.49 12.65
N TYR A 321 6.39 10.59 12.22
CA TYR A 321 5.95 10.28 10.86
C TYR A 321 6.07 11.52 9.97
N VAL A 322 7.24 12.13 9.92
CA VAL A 322 7.53 13.27 9.03
C VAL A 322 7.50 12.85 7.55
N PRO A 323 7.20 13.78 6.61
CA PRO A 323 7.21 13.49 5.18
C PRO A 323 8.51 12.82 4.72
N GLY A 324 8.39 11.76 3.93
CA GLY A 324 9.50 10.92 3.46
C GLY A 324 9.76 9.66 4.27
N THR A 325 9.36 9.62 5.54
CA THR A 325 9.43 8.43 6.38
C THR A 325 8.57 7.31 5.80
N VAL A 326 9.09 6.08 5.82
CA VAL A 326 8.31 4.89 5.46
C VAL A 326 7.88 4.21 6.75
N PHE A 327 6.60 3.85 6.82
CA PHE A 327 6.07 3.09 7.93
C PHE A 327 5.32 1.85 7.47
N ALA A 328 5.40 0.80 8.27
CA ALA A 328 4.60 -0.39 8.11
C ALA A 328 3.31 -0.26 8.93
N PHE A 329 2.17 -0.64 8.35
CA PHE A 329 0.86 -0.57 8.99
C PHE A 329 0.21 -1.94 9.08
N ALA A 330 0.04 -2.44 10.30
CA ALA A 330 -0.70 -3.67 10.57
C ALA A 330 -2.19 -3.35 10.76
N ASP A 331 -2.98 -3.65 9.73
CA ASP A 331 -4.43 -3.57 9.76
C ASP A 331 -5.07 -4.96 9.74
N GLU A 332 -5.43 -5.44 10.93
CA GLU A 332 -6.08 -6.73 11.13
C GLU A 332 -7.39 -6.90 10.33
N ARG A 333 -8.09 -5.80 10.02
CA ARG A 333 -9.35 -5.85 9.28
C ARG A 333 -9.15 -5.99 7.77
N LEU A 334 -7.98 -5.59 7.28
CA LEU A 334 -7.63 -5.79 5.88
C LEU A 334 -6.92 -7.13 5.70
N SER A 335 -5.96 -7.46 6.57
CA SER A 335 -5.21 -8.71 6.50
C SER A 335 -6.06 -9.94 6.76
N GLY A 336 -7.10 -9.81 7.61
CA GLY A 336 -7.85 -10.94 8.17
C GLY A 336 -7.07 -11.71 9.24
N ARG A 337 -5.91 -11.19 9.69
CA ARG A 337 -5.01 -11.84 10.66
C ARG A 337 -4.45 -10.84 11.68
N VAL A 338 -4.25 -11.32 12.90
CA VAL A 338 -3.73 -10.52 14.01
C VAL A 338 -2.20 -10.47 13.93
N TYR A 339 -1.68 -9.49 13.20
CA TYR A 339 -0.25 -9.25 12.99
C TYR A 339 0.24 -7.94 13.60
N GLY A 340 -0.48 -7.39 14.58
CA GLY A 340 -0.07 -6.18 15.28
C GLY A 340 -0.69 -6.10 16.66
N GLY A 341 -0.03 -5.38 17.56
CA GLY A 341 -0.48 -5.23 18.94
C GLY A 341 0.52 -4.44 19.78
N ARG A 342 0.53 -4.72 21.09
CA ARG A 342 1.48 -4.13 22.04
C ARG A 342 2.28 -5.20 22.79
N VAL A 343 3.51 -4.86 23.13
CA VAL A 343 4.40 -5.70 23.94
C VAL A 343 4.04 -5.51 25.42
N VAL A 344 3.78 -6.63 26.11
CA VAL A 344 3.50 -6.66 27.56
C VAL A 344 4.79 -6.90 28.34
N ALA A 345 5.62 -7.84 27.88
CA ALA A 345 6.87 -8.17 28.53
C ALA A 345 7.93 -8.61 27.50
N TYR A 346 9.20 -8.43 27.85
CA TYR A 346 10.32 -8.93 27.08
C TYR A 346 11.37 -9.52 28.02
N ASP A 347 11.81 -10.73 27.71
CA ASP A 347 12.91 -11.42 28.39
C ASP A 347 14.04 -11.64 27.39
N ALA A 348 15.19 -11.01 27.64
CA ALA A 348 16.35 -11.09 26.77
C ALA A 348 17.08 -12.45 26.85
N ALA A 349 17.04 -13.12 28.00
CA ALA A 349 17.69 -14.42 28.19
C ALA A 349 16.93 -15.53 27.46
N LEU A 350 15.60 -15.49 27.57
CA LEU A 350 14.71 -16.41 26.86
C LEU A 350 14.40 -15.97 25.42
N ARG A 351 14.84 -14.77 25.01
CA ARG A 351 14.54 -14.14 23.71
C ARG A 351 13.04 -14.13 23.43
N SER A 352 12.25 -13.96 24.48
CA SER A 352 10.80 -14.08 24.41
C SER A 352 10.15 -12.72 24.53
N VAL A 353 9.22 -12.43 23.62
CA VAL A 353 8.34 -11.28 23.64
C VAL A 353 6.93 -11.77 23.97
N THR A 354 6.35 -11.26 25.05
CA THR A 354 4.95 -11.53 25.39
C THR A 354 4.09 -10.39 24.85
N THR A 355 3.10 -10.73 24.02
CA THR A 355 2.17 -9.78 23.39
C THR A 355 0.89 -9.62 24.20
N ASP A 356 0.13 -8.54 23.95
CA ASP A 356 -1.13 -8.24 24.63
C ASP A 356 -2.25 -9.25 24.35
N ARG A 357 -2.12 -10.02 23.27
CA ARG A 357 -3.07 -11.05 22.82
C ARG A 357 -2.35 -12.13 22.01
N GLY A 358 -3.01 -13.26 21.77
CA GLY A 358 -2.52 -14.27 20.82
C GLY A 358 -2.41 -13.69 19.40
N THR A 359 -1.34 -14.03 18.69
CA THR A 359 -1.09 -13.55 17.32
C THR A 359 -1.33 -14.65 16.29
N SER A 360 -1.50 -14.29 15.02
CA SER A 360 -1.58 -15.25 13.92
C SER A 360 -0.21 -15.64 13.35
N ALA A 361 0.88 -15.32 14.06
CA ALA A 361 2.25 -15.56 13.62
C ALA A 361 2.60 -17.05 13.60
N VAL A 362 3.55 -17.40 12.75
CA VAL A 362 4.17 -18.74 12.70
C VAL A 362 5.69 -18.63 12.74
N ALA A 363 6.36 -19.76 13.01
CA ALA A 363 7.81 -19.85 12.89
C ALA A 363 8.25 -19.49 11.46
N GLY A 364 9.27 -18.63 11.34
CA GLY A 364 9.76 -18.07 10.07
C GLY A 364 9.27 -16.65 9.78
N ASP A 365 8.19 -16.19 10.41
CA ASP A 365 7.70 -14.81 10.25
C ASP A 365 8.66 -13.79 10.87
N THR A 366 8.60 -12.53 10.43
CA THR A 366 9.46 -11.45 10.94
C THR A 366 8.68 -10.53 11.89
N LEU A 367 9.11 -10.47 13.15
CA LEU A 367 8.61 -9.56 14.18
C LEU A 367 9.38 -8.23 14.14
N MET A 368 8.66 -7.11 14.04
CA MET A 368 9.23 -5.77 14.11
C MET A 368 8.73 -5.04 15.37
N ILE A 369 9.64 -4.49 16.17
CA ILE A 369 9.34 -3.82 17.45
C ILE A 369 10.10 -2.51 17.55
N ARG A 370 9.46 -1.50 18.14
CA ARG A 370 10.12 -0.26 18.54
C ARG A 370 10.92 -0.45 19.84
N THR A 371 12.24 -0.26 19.77
CA THR A 371 13.14 -0.36 20.92
C THR A 371 13.35 0.97 21.64
N LEU A 372 13.89 0.91 22.86
CA LEU A 372 14.35 2.09 23.60
C LEU A 372 15.41 2.82 22.78
N GLY A 373 15.10 4.05 22.35
CA GLY A 373 15.88 4.80 21.36
C GLY A 373 15.09 5.17 20.10
N GLY A 374 13.88 4.62 19.93
CA GLY A 374 12.95 5.00 18.87
C GLY A 374 13.20 4.32 17.52
N ILE A 375 14.16 3.39 17.46
CA ILE A 375 14.49 2.59 16.28
C ILE A 375 13.57 1.37 16.22
N VAL A 376 13.16 0.98 15.02
CA VAL A 376 12.45 -0.28 14.78
C VAL A 376 13.47 -1.37 14.47
N GLU A 377 13.48 -2.43 15.27
CA GLU A 377 14.30 -3.61 15.03
C GLU A 377 13.44 -4.77 14.55
N SER A 378 13.96 -5.55 13.59
CA SER A 378 13.30 -6.72 13.03
C SER A 378 14.01 -8.01 13.46
N ARG A 379 13.25 -9.07 13.81
CA ARG A 379 13.77 -10.38 14.19
C ARG A 379 12.89 -11.50 13.64
N VAL A 380 13.52 -12.59 13.21
CA VAL A 380 12.77 -13.80 12.78
C VAL A 380 12.23 -14.53 14.01
N ILE A 381 10.97 -14.93 13.97
CA ILE A 381 10.27 -15.73 14.97
C ILE A 381 10.67 -17.20 14.80
N GLN A 382 11.14 -17.84 15.87
CA GLN A 382 11.47 -19.26 15.89
C GLN A 382 10.32 -20.13 16.37
N THR A 383 9.61 -19.68 17.42
CA THR A 383 8.53 -20.45 18.04
C THR A 383 7.42 -19.53 18.51
N VAL A 384 6.18 -20.01 18.42
CA VAL A 384 4.97 -19.30 18.87
C VAL A 384 4.27 -20.16 19.93
N ASN A 385 4.20 -19.64 21.16
CA ASN A 385 3.59 -20.27 22.32
C ASN A 385 2.44 -19.39 22.83
N GLY A 386 1.28 -19.47 22.17
CA GLY A 386 0.13 -18.61 22.51
C GLY A 386 0.43 -17.13 22.28
N ALA A 387 0.49 -16.34 23.34
CA ALA A 387 0.86 -14.92 23.31
C ALA A 387 2.37 -14.66 23.47
N GLN A 388 3.18 -15.72 23.64
CA GLN A 388 4.63 -15.60 23.75
C GLN A 388 5.28 -15.96 22.41
N LEU A 389 6.11 -15.05 21.89
CA LEU A 389 6.88 -15.21 20.67
C LEU A 389 8.37 -15.33 21.03
N VAL A 390 9.02 -16.40 20.59
CA VAL A 390 10.47 -16.59 20.78
C VAL A 390 11.19 -16.19 19.50
N VAL A 391 12.11 -15.23 19.59
CA VAL A 391 12.87 -14.71 18.45
C VAL A 391 14.26 -15.33 18.32
N SER A 392 14.77 -15.35 17.10
CA SER A 392 16.09 -15.90 16.72
C SER A 392 17.26 -15.35 17.52
N MET A 393 17.29 -14.04 17.74
CA MET A 393 18.33 -13.36 18.52
C MET A 393 17.71 -12.21 19.32
N PRO A 394 18.27 -11.86 20.49
CA PRO A 394 17.76 -10.75 21.29
C PRO A 394 17.82 -9.41 20.53
N PHE A 395 16.97 -8.47 20.93
CA PHE A 395 17.03 -7.09 20.46
C PHE A 395 18.26 -6.37 21.02
N THR A 396 18.83 -5.42 20.26
CA THR A 396 20.05 -4.72 20.69
C THR A 396 19.78 -3.77 21.86
N ALA A 397 18.61 -3.13 21.83
CA ALA A 397 18.05 -2.39 22.95
C ALA A 397 16.76 -3.05 23.42
N GLN A 398 16.43 -2.90 24.70
CA GLN A 398 15.19 -3.42 25.26
C GLN A 398 13.98 -2.74 24.57
N PRO A 399 12.92 -3.48 24.20
CA PRO A 399 11.65 -2.91 23.75
C PRO A 399 11.10 -1.88 24.76
N GLN A 400 10.48 -0.81 24.28
CA GLN A 400 9.79 0.11 25.18
C GLN A 400 8.61 -0.60 25.88
N PRO A 401 8.28 -0.23 27.13
CA PRO A 401 7.03 -0.68 27.75
C PRO A 401 5.83 -0.32 26.85
N ASN A 402 4.92 -1.27 26.62
CA ASN A 402 3.78 -1.10 25.71
C ASN A 402 4.16 -0.75 24.27
N ALA A 403 5.38 -1.08 23.84
CA ALA A 403 5.85 -0.85 22.46
C ALA A 403 4.89 -1.47 21.45
N VAL A 404 4.69 -0.75 20.35
CA VAL A 404 3.97 -1.28 19.20
C VAL A 404 4.83 -2.36 18.54
N PHE A 405 4.19 -3.48 18.18
CA PHE A 405 4.79 -4.49 17.33
C PHE A 405 3.95 -4.73 16.08
N VAL A 406 4.61 -5.14 15.01
CA VAL A 406 3.99 -5.62 13.77
C VAL A 406 4.71 -6.88 13.30
N ILE A 407 4.00 -7.75 12.58
CA ILE A 407 4.52 -9.01 12.08
C ILE A 407 4.38 -9.02 10.56
N ASP A 408 5.48 -9.27 9.87
CA ASP A 408 5.52 -9.51 8.43
C ASP A 408 5.61 -11.02 8.18
N ALA A 409 4.55 -11.58 7.59
CA ALA A 409 4.34 -13.02 7.52
C ALA A 409 4.80 -13.65 6.20
N GLY A 410 5.51 -12.89 5.34
CA GLY A 410 6.06 -13.33 4.05
C GLY A 410 5.01 -13.67 2.98
N GLN A 411 4.08 -14.57 3.28
CA GLN A 411 2.92 -14.93 2.47
C GLN A 411 1.85 -13.84 2.42
N LEU A 412 1.74 -13.06 3.51
CA LEU A 412 0.92 -11.86 3.56
C LEU A 412 1.83 -10.68 3.78
N ARG A 413 1.93 -9.82 2.76
CA ARG A 413 2.80 -8.66 2.84
C ARG A 413 2.21 -7.64 3.82
N LEU A 414 3.01 -7.27 4.81
CA LEU A 414 2.70 -6.11 5.64
C LEU A 414 2.61 -4.86 4.76
N GLN A 415 1.61 -4.02 5.00
CA GLN A 415 1.42 -2.83 4.17
C GLN A 415 2.46 -1.77 4.54
N TYR A 416 3.14 -1.21 3.54
CA TYR A 416 4.09 -0.13 3.73
C TYR A 416 3.58 1.13 3.05
N PHE A 417 3.73 2.26 3.72
CA PHE A 417 3.36 3.56 3.20
C PHE A 417 4.50 4.56 3.44
N ARG A 418 4.78 5.40 2.43
CA ARG A 418 5.64 6.57 2.58
C ARG A 418 4.77 7.77 2.92
N VAL A 419 5.10 8.46 4.01
CA VAL A 419 4.42 9.69 4.42
C VAL A 419 4.62 10.77 3.35
N THR A 420 3.52 11.35 2.88
CA THR A 420 3.50 12.49 1.97
C THR A 420 3.13 13.78 2.69
N ASN A 421 2.32 13.69 3.75
CA ASN A 421 1.91 14.83 4.54
C ASN A 421 1.71 14.45 6.01
N LEU A 422 2.07 15.39 6.89
CA LEU A 422 1.84 15.32 8.34
C LEU A 422 1.21 16.65 8.77
N ALA A 423 0.05 16.58 9.42
CA ALA A 423 -0.64 17.75 9.97
C ALA A 423 -0.92 17.53 11.46
N PHE A 424 -0.61 18.52 12.29
CA PHE A 424 -0.97 18.52 13.71
C PHE A 424 -2.32 19.21 13.90
N ASN A 425 -3.20 18.60 14.69
CA ASN A 425 -4.48 19.15 15.09
C ASN A 425 -4.37 19.61 16.56
N ASP A 426 -4.31 20.93 16.76
CA ASP A 426 -4.16 21.56 18.07
C ASP A 426 -5.35 21.28 19.00
N GLU A 427 -6.57 21.17 18.47
CA GLU A 427 -7.79 21.01 19.28
C GLU A 427 -7.87 19.62 19.93
N GLU A 428 -7.48 18.59 19.18
CA GLU A 428 -7.55 17.19 19.63
C GLU A 428 -6.21 16.64 20.11
N ASN A 429 -5.12 17.40 19.99
CA ASN A 429 -3.73 16.94 20.19
C ASN A 429 -3.40 15.66 19.39
N THR A 430 -3.88 15.58 18.15
CA THR A 430 -3.66 14.44 17.24
C THR A 430 -2.83 14.83 16.04
N PHE A 431 -2.13 13.86 15.46
CA PHE A 431 -1.43 13.99 14.18
C PHE A 431 -2.20 13.23 13.10
N SER A 432 -2.54 13.92 12.02
CA SER A 432 -3.05 13.34 10.79
C SER A 432 -1.89 13.00 9.86
N ILE A 433 -1.72 11.71 9.58
CA ILE A 433 -0.68 11.17 8.71
C ILE A 433 -1.34 10.75 7.40
N THR A 434 -0.84 11.29 6.29
CA THR A 434 -1.20 10.82 4.95
C THR A 434 0.01 10.15 4.32
N GLY A 435 -0.18 8.93 3.83
CA GLY A 435 0.88 8.15 3.19
C GLY A 435 0.43 7.54 1.87
N ALA A 436 1.35 7.46 0.92
CA ALA A 436 1.17 6.73 -0.34
C ALA A 436 1.82 5.35 -0.24
N GLU A 437 1.27 4.37 -0.95
CA GLU A 437 1.78 3.00 -0.95
C GLU A 437 3.27 2.96 -1.32
N TYR A 438 4.03 2.25 -0.49
CA TYR A 438 5.45 2.03 -0.70
C TYR A 438 5.67 0.57 -1.11
N ASN A 439 6.29 0.37 -2.27
CA ASN A 439 6.73 -0.94 -2.75
C ASN A 439 8.19 -0.87 -3.19
N SER A 440 9.05 -1.67 -2.55
CA SER A 440 10.48 -1.74 -2.88
C SER A 440 10.73 -2.39 -4.25
N SER A 441 9.90 -3.33 -4.69
CA SER A 441 10.07 -3.99 -5.99
C SER A 441 9.90 -3.02 -7.17
N LYS A 442 9.24 -1.87 -6.95
CA LYS A 442 9.10 -0.78 -7.93
C LYS A 442 10.45 -0.30 -8.46
N TYR A 443 11.47 -0.23 -7.59
CA TYR A 443 12.77 0.31 -7.94
C TYR A 443 13.48 -0.57 -8.97
N ASP A 444 13.54 -1.88 -8.72
CA ASP A 444 14.12 -2.83 -9.67
C ASP A 444 13.26 -3.03 -10.91
N ALA A 445 11.93 -2.91 -10.79
CA ALA A 445 11.03 -2.96 -11.94
C ALA A 445 11.30 -1.81 -12.92
N VAL A 446 11.63 -0.61 -12.43
CA VAL A 446 11.99 0.53 -13.30
C VAL A 446 13.43 0.45 -13.76
N ASP A 447 14.38 0.17 -12.87
CA ASP A 447 15.82 0.25 -13.19
C ASP A 447 16.29 -0.94 -14.05
N ASN A 448 15.75 -2.13 -13.80
CA ASN A 448 16.23 -3.39 -14.38
C ASN A 448 15.15 -4.15 -15.18
N ASN A 449 13.97 -3.55 -15.41
CA ASN A 449 12.82 -4.23 -16.01
C ASN A 449 12.43 -5.54 -15.29
N ALA A 450 12.68 -5.61 -13.99
CA ALA A 450 12.26 -6.74 -13.17
C ALA A 450 10.73 -6.81 -13.07
N ARG A 451 10.19 -7.99 -12.78
CA ARG A 451 8.76 -8.13 -12.50
C ARG A 451 8.40 -7.34 -11.24
N LEU A 452 7.38 -6.49 -11.33
CA LEU A 452 6.79 -5.84 -10.16
C LEU A 452 6.15 -6.91 -9.26
N ASP A 453 6.70 -7.10 -8.07
CA ASP A 453 6.15 -8.00 -7.07
C ASP A 453 5.13 -7.27 -6.19
N THR A 454 3.90 -7.78 -6.18
CA THR A 454 2.78 -7.28 -5.38
C THR A 454 2.13 -8.47 -4.65
N PRO A 455 2.74 -8.94 -3.55
CA PRO A 455 2.17 -10.04 -2.78
C PRO A 455 0.80 -9.65 -2.22
N PRO A 456 -0.08 -10.63 -1.95
CA PRO A 456 -1.38 -10.34 -1.37
C PRO A 456 -1.21 -9.71 0.01
N ILE A 457 -2.05 -8.69 0.26
CA ILE A 457 -2.11 -7.94 1.53
C ILE A 457 -3.34 -8.32 2.37
N SER A 458 -4.24 -9.12 1.79
CA SER A 458 -5.42 -9.65 2.44
C SER A 458 -5.51 -11.15 2.20
N LEU A 459 -5.84 -11.88 3.26
CA LEU A 459 -6.22 -13.29 3.22
C LEU A 459 -7.73 -13.45 3.35
N ILE A 460 -8.51 -12.37 3.34
CA ILE A 460 -9.96 -12.41 3.27
C ILE A 460 -10.28 -12.72 1.80
N PRO A 461 -10.54 -13.98 1.43
CA PRO A 461 -10.83 -14.33 0.06
C PRO A 461 -12.26 -13.87 -0.22
N THR A 462 -12.52 -13.29 -1.38
CA THR A 462 -13.89 -13.28 -1.93
C THR A 462 -14.15 -14.54 -2.78
N GLY A 463 -13.19 -15.48 -2.80
CA GLY A 463 -13.18 -16.68 -3.63
C GLY A 463 -13.83 -17.90 -2.98
N VAL A 464 -13.30 -19.09 -3.32
CA VAL A 464 -13.84 -20.39 -2.91
C VAL A 464 -13.80 -20.53 -1.39
N VAL A 465 -14.97 -20.78 -0.78
CA VAL A 465 -15.11 -21.01 0.66
C VAL A 465 -14.86 -22.49 0.97
N GLY A 466 -13.91 -22.77 1.87
CA GLY A 466 -13.61 -24.12 2.33
C GLY A 466 -14.80 -24.77 3.02
N GLN A 467 -14.86 -26.11 2.98
CA GLN A 467 -15.87 -26.86 3.70
C GLN A 467 -15.56 -26.90 5.20
N PRO A 468 -16.57 -26.86 6.10
CA PRO A 468 -16.38 -27.14 7.52
C PRO A 468 -15.77 -28.53 7.76
N GLY A 469 -14.86 -28.64 8.72
CA GLY A 469 -14.22 -29.90 9.11
C GLY A 469 -14.97 -30.62 10.22
N ASN A 470 -14.68 -31.91 10.43
CA ASN A 470 -15.07 -32.68 11.61
C ASN A 470 -16.53 -32.49 12.07
N VAL A 471 -17.49 -32.65 11.15
CA VAL A 471 -18.92 -32.53 11.48
C VAL A 471 -19.35 -33.72 12.34
N GLY A 472 -19.45 -33.49 13.65
CA GLY A 472 -19.84 -34.48 14.65
C GLY A 472 -21.30 -34.29 15.10
N VAL A 473 -21.96 -35.40 15.41
CA VAL A 473 -23.33 -35.43 15.94
C VAL A 473 -23.32 -36.23 17.24
N SER A 474 -23.97 -35.69 18.27
CA SER A 474 -24.18 -36.34 19.57
C SER A 474 -25.56 -35.99 20.11
N SER A 475 -25.98 -36.59 21.22
CA SER A 475 -27.20 -36.20 21.92
C SER A 475 -27.00 -36.20 23.43
N TYR A 476 -27.82 -35.41 24.13
CA TYR A 476 -27.95 -35.49 25.58
C TYR A 476 -29.44 -35.46 25.97
N ASP A 477 -29.76 -36.11 27.09
CA ASP A 477 -31.11 -36.13 27.63
C ASP A 477 -31.31 -35.02 28.65
N SER A 478 -32.46 -34.36 28.59
CA SER A 478 -32.89 -33.40 29.59
C SER A 478 -34.32 -33.69 30.04
N VAL A 479 -34.62 -33.46 31.32
CA VAL A 479 -36.00 -33.56 31.84
C VAL A 479 -36.57 -32.16 31.91
N ARG A 480 -37.58 -31.86 31.10
CA ARG A 480 -38.30 -30.58 31.11
C ARG A 480 -39.76 -30.85 31.43
N GLN A 481 -40.29 -30.23 32.49
CA GLN A 481 -41.68 -30.38 32.93
C GLN A 481 -42.13 -31.84 33.15
N GLY A 482 -41.23 -32.70 33.66
CA GLY A 482 -41.53 -34.10 33.91
C GLY A 482 -41.51 -35.01 32.67
N GLN A 483 -41.16 -34.48 31.49
CA GLN A 483 -40.97 -35.25 30.26
C GLN A 483 -39.48 -35.36 29.93
N ARG A 484 -39.03 -36.56 29.54
CA ARG A 484 -37.68 -36.79 29.00
C ARG A 484 -37.65 -36.31 27.54
N ALA A 485 -36.79 -35.33 27.26
CA ALA A 485 -36.53 -34.78 25.94
C ALA A 485 -35.06 -34.96 25.58
N ALA A 486 -34.80 -35.73 24.52
CA ALA A 486 -33.47 -35.85 23.94
C ALA A 486 -33.21 -34.65 23.03
N THR A 487 -32.01 -34.07 23.12
CA THR A 487 -31.56 -32.94 22.29
C THR A 487 -30.35 -33.38 21.47
N LEU A 488 -30.45 -33.22 20.14
CA LEU A 488 -29.33 -33.44 19.23
C LEU A 488 -28.39 -32.23 19.29
N VAL A 489 -27.09 -32.49 19.40
CA VAL A 489 -26.02 -31.50 19.33
C VAL A 489 -25.16 -31.82 18.12
N ALA A 490 -25.02 -30.86 17.21
CA ALA A 490 -24.07 -30.96 16.10
C ALA A 490 -22.95 -29.95 16.29
N THR A 491 -21.71 -30.38 16.03
CA THR A 491 -20.50 -29.55 16.14
C THR A 491 -19.63 -29.71 14.90
N TRP A 492 -18.86 -28.68 14.55
CA TRP A 492 -17.94 -28.72 13.42
C TRP A 492 -16.77 -27.76 13.61
N ASP A 493 -15.68 -27.99 12.88
CA ASP A 493 -14.53 -27.11 12.81
C ASP A 493 -14.71 -26.02 11.76
N ALA A 494 -14.04 -24.89 11.97
CA ALA A 494 -14.00 -23.83 10.98
C ALA A 494 -13.32 -24.31 9.69
N PRO A 495 -13.79 -23.86 8.51
CA PRO A 495 -13.09 -24.10 7.25
C PRO A 495 -11.63 -23.67 7.30
N LEU A 496 -10.79 -24.41 6.60
CA LEU A 496 -9.38 -24.09 6.43
C LEU A 496 -9.12 -23.52 5.03
N ASP A 497 -8.15 -22.60 4.93
CA ASP A 497 -7.61 -22.09 3.66
C ASP A 497 -6.69 -23.13 2.98
N GLU A 498 -6.22 -22.84 1.76
CA GLU A 498 -5.32 -23.71 0.97
C GLU A 498 -4.04 -24.11 1.75
N ASN A 499 -3.67 -23.33 2.77
CA ASN A 499 -2.49 -23.54 3.59
C ASN A 499 -2.82 -24.11 4.99
N GLY A 500 -4.04 -24.62 5.19
CA GLY A 500 -4.44 -25.29 6.43
C GLY A 500 -4.71 -24.37 7.63
N LYS A 501 -4.87 -23.05 7.41
CA LYS A 501 -5.19 -22.07 8.47
C LYS A 501 -6.69 -21.76 8.47
N PRO A 502 -7.33 -21.45 9.62
CA PRO A 502 -8.75 -21.10 9.65
C PRO A 502 -9.10 -19.93 8.73
N GLN A 503 -10.13 -20.10 7.92
CA GLN A 503 -10.55 -19.11 6.94
C GLN A 503 -11.25 -17.93 7.65
N PRO A 504 -10.72 -16.70 7.57
CA PRO A 504 -11.18 -15.58 8.40
C PRO A 504 -12.43 -14.87 7.87
N ASP A 505 -12.83 -15.12 6.61
CA ASP A 505 -13.96 -14.47 5.95
C ASP A 505 -15.31 -15.14 6.23
N VAL A 506 -15.33 -16.31 6.90
CA VAL A 506 -16.55 -17.04 7.25
C VAL A 506 -17.30 -16.33 8.37
N VAL A 507 -18.53 -15.89 8.09
CA VAL A 507 -19.35 -15.11 9.03
C VAL A 507 -20.56 -15.88 9.55
N SER A 508 -21.02 -16.89 8.82
CA SER A 508 -22.15 -17.72 9.25
C SER A 508 -22.07 -19.13 8.67
N TYR A 509 -22.85 -20.02 9.26
CA TYR A 509 -23.02 -21.41 8.86
C TYR A 509 -24.50 -21.66 8.59
N ARG A 510 -24.77 -22.36 7.48
CA ARG A 510 -26.10 -22.90 7.20
C ARG A 510 -26.09 -24.38 7.48
N VAL A 511 -27.04 -24.83 8.31
CA VAL A 511 -27.11 -26.21 8.77
C VAL A 511 -28.44 -26.81 8.37
N GLN A 512 -28.40 -28.08 7.97
CA GLN A 512 -29.56 -28.90 7.72
C GLN A 512 -29.39 -30.25 8.41
N TRP A 513 -30.49 -30.82 8.86
CA TRP A 513 -30.50 -32.17 9.43
C TRP A 513 -31.63 -33.00 8.85
N ARG A 514 -31.48 -34.33 8.88
CA ARG A 514 -32.53 -35.29 8.55
C ARG A 514 -32.44 -36.52 9.45
N ARG A 515 -33.58 -37.18 9.64
CA ARG A 515 -33.70 -38.49 10.32
C ARG A 515 -34.08 -39.54 9.28
N GLY A 516 -33.26 -40.57 9.11
CA GLY A 516 -33.44 -41.60 8.08
C GLY A 516 -33.49 -41.00 6.67
N ASP A 517 -34.46 -41.47 5.87
CA ASP A 517 -34.70 -41.03 4.49
C ASP A 517 -35.67 -39.85 4.36
N ASN A 518 -35.94 -39.15 5.47
CA ASN A 518 -36.79 -37.96 5.45
C ASN A 518 -36.12 -36.78 4.70
N GLU A 519 -36.93 -35.78 4.34
CA GLU A 519 -36.45 -34.53 3.77
C GLU A 519 -35.52 -33.77 4.73
N TRP A 520 -34.61 -32.98 4.13
CA TRP A 520 -33.70 -32.13 4.89
C TRP A 520 -34.43 -30.94 5.50
N ILE A 521 -34.35 -30.81 6.82
CA ILE A 521 -34.93 -29.70 7.57
C ILE A 521 -33.87 -28.59 7.69
N ASN A 522 -34.24 -27.37 7.29
CA ASN A 522 -33.40 -26.19 7.40
C ASN A 522 -33.42 -25.61 8.81
N LEU A 523 -32.25 -25.26 9.32
CA LEU A 523 -32.11 -24.43 10.51
C LEU A 523 -31.77 -22.98 10.13
N PRO A 524 -32.05 -22.00 11.01
CA PRO A 524 -31.57 -20.63 10.83
C PRO A 524 -30.05 -20.56 10.72
N ASP A 525 -29.54 -19.59 9.94
CA ASP A 525 -28.10 -19.36 9.82
C ASP A 525 -27.53 -18.96 11.19
N THR A 526 -26.39 -19.54 11.57
CA THR A 526 -25.74 -19.31 12.87
C THR A 526 -24.30 -18.85 12.70
N GLY A 527 -23.84 -17.94 13.58
CA GLY A 527 -22.42 -17.59 13.67
C GLY A 527 -21.61 -18.54 14.57
N LEU A 528 -22.29 -19.44 15.28
CA LEU A 528 -21.67 -20.42 16.17
C LEU A 528 -21.25 -21.67 15.39
N ARG A 529 -20.33 -22.45 15.97
CA ARG A 529 -19.85 -23.73 15.42
C ARG A 529 -20.58 -24.95 15.97
N ASN A 530 -21.75 -24.71 16.55
CA ASN A 530 -22.64 -25.74 17.04
C ASN A 530 -24.10 -25.31 16.87
N ILE A 531 -24.99 -26.30 16.84
CA ILE A 531 -26.45 -26.14 16.95
C ILE A 531 -27.03 -27.22 17.85
N GLU A 532 -28.17 -26.90 18.44
CA GLU A 532 -28.98 -27.83 19.23
C GLU A 532 -30.37 -27.95 18.62
N VAL A 533 -30.85 -29.18 18.44
CA VAL A 533 -32.21 -29.49 17.97
C VAL A 533 -32.91 -30.25 19.10
N PRO A 534 -33.91 -29.64 19.77
CA PRO A 534 -34.63 -30.29 20.86
C PRO A 534 -35.63 -31.33 20.34
N ASP A 535 -36.12 -32.17 21.26
CA ASP A 535 -37.23 -33.12 21.06
C ASP A 535 -36.98 -34.13 19.93
N VAL A 536 -35.76 -34.68 19.86
CA VAL A 536 -35.41 -35.70 18.87
C VAL A 536 -35.85 -37.10 19.31
N PHE A 537 -36.31 -37.90 18.35
CA PHE A 537 -36.75 -39.28 18.54
C PHE A 537 -35.62 -40.26 18.22
N GLU A 538 -35.79 -41.53 18.59
CA GLU A 538 -34.80 -42.57 18.26
C GLU A 538 -34.61 -42.74 16.75
N GLY A 539 -33.38 -42.87 16.26
CA GLY A 539 -33.10 -43.21 14.86
C GLY A 539 -31.78 -42.70 14.33
N ASP A 540 -31.57 -42.85 13.02
CA ASP A 540 -30.33 -42.46 12.36
C ASP A 540 -30.39 -41.01 11.88
N TYR A 541 -29.44 -40.20 12.34
CA TYR A 541 -29.37 -38.77 12.03
C TYR A 541 -28.18 -38.46 11.11
N LEU A 542 -28.43 -37.56 10.17
CA LEU A 542 -27.40 -36.91 9.36
C LEU A 542 -27.53 -35.40 9.51
N VAL A 543 -26.40 -34.75 9.72
CA VAL A 543 -26.30 -33.29 9.72
C VAL A 543 -25.35 -32.88 8.62
N ARG A 544 -25.75 -31.89 7.82
CA ARG A 544 -24.85 -31.24 6.87
C ARG A 544 -24.77 -29.75 7.14
N VAL A 545 -23.57 -29.23 7.03
CA VAL A 545 -23.25 -27.83 7.27
C VAL A 545 -22.42 -27.28 6.12
N ARG A 546 -22.66 -26.02 5.78
CA ARG A 546 -21.81 -25.25 4.86
C ARG A 546 -21.51 -23.89 5.46
N ALA A 547 -20.33 -23.38 5.16
CA ALA A 547 -19.89 -22.06 5.57
C ALA A 547 -20.35 -21.00 4.56
N ILE A 548 -20.64 -19.81 5.05
CA ILE A 548 -20.98 -18.63 4.26
C ILE A 548 -19.99 -17.53 4.62
N ASN A 549 -19.35 -16.95 3.61
CA ASN A 549 -18.41 -15.85 3.82
C ASN A 549 -19.08 -14.47 3.83
N SER A 550 -18.30 -13.46 4.21
CA SER A 550 -18.72 -12.06 4.24
C SER A 550 -19.19 -11.50 2.89
N GLY A 551 -18.79 -12.13 1.78
CA GLY A 551 -19.26 -11.82 0.42
C GLY A 551 -20.54 -12.56 0.01
N GLY A 552 -21.12 -13.40 0.89
CA GLY A 552 -22.32 -14.19 0.62
C GLY A 552 -22.08 -15.47 -0.19
N ALA A 553 -20.83 -15.81 -0.52
CA ALA A 553 -20.49 -17.07 -1.16
C ALA A 553 -20.56 -18.23 -0.15
N SER A 554 -21.04 -19.38 -0.60
CA SER A 554 -21.18 -20.58 0.25
C SER A 554 -20.21 -21.67 -0.15
N SER A 555 -19.68 -22.40 0.84
CA SER A 555 -18.94 -23.63 0.59
C SER A 555 -19.83 -24.74 0.03
N LEU A 556 -19.20 -25.82 -0.43
CA LEU A 556 -19.87 -27.11 -0.56
C LEU A 556 -20.35 -27.61 0.81
N TRP A 557 -21.32 -28.52 0.83
CA TRP A 557 -21.84 -29.13 2.05
C TRP A 557 -20.87 -30.16 2.63
N ALA A 558 -20.47 -29.99 3.89
CA ALA A 558 -19.84 -31.02 4.70
C ALA A 558 -20.93 -31.81 5.42
N THR A 559 -20.88 -33.14 5.37
CA THR A 559 -21.90 -34.01 5.98
C THR A 559 -21.26 -34.84 7.07
N SER A 560 -21.96 -35.00 8.20
CA SER A 560 -21.54 -35.85 9.31
C SER A 560 -21.53 -37.33 8.91
N ALA A 561 -20.86 -38.14 9.72
CA ALA A 561 -21.13 -39.58 9.71
C ALA A 561 -22.59 -39.85 10.13
N LEU A 562 -23.18 -40.91 9.57
CA LEU A 562 -24.48 -41.40 10.01
C LEU A 562 -24.38 -41.81 11.49
N THR A 563 -25.16 -41.16 12.35
CA THR A 563 -25.08 -41.38 13.79
C THR A 563 -26.44 -41.80 14.31
N HIS A 564 -26.49 -43.00 14.91
CA HIS A 564 -27.69 -43.49 15.59
C HIS A 564 -27.82 -42.77 16.94
N LEU A 565 -28.95 -42.11 17.16
CA LEU A 565 -29.27 -41.47 18.43
C LEU A 565 -30.41 -42.25 19.08
N ASN A 566 -30.21 -42.63 20.33
CA ASN A 566 -31.20 -43.39 21.11
C ASN A 566 -32.48 -42.55 21.35
N GLY A 567 -32.41 -41.22 21.19
CA GLY A 567 -33.55 -40.31 21.28
C GLY A 567 -34.36 -40.50 22.57
N ARG A 568 -35.65 -40.18 22.51
CA ARG A 568 -36.61 -40.50 23.58
C ARG A 568 -36.87 -42.01 23.65
N THR A 569 -36.31 -42.69 24.64
CA THR A 569 -36.49 -44.13 24.90
C THR A 569 -37.55 -44.43 25.97
N GLY A 570 -38.44 -45.41 25.72
CA GLY A 570 -39.29 -46.05 26.72
C GLY A 570 -40.65 -46.50 26.18
N ASP A 571 -41.04 -47.74 26.48
CA ASP A 571 -42.45 -48.17 26.34
C ASP A 571 -43.31 -47.40 27.33
N VAL A 572 -44.54 -47.03 26.95
CA VAL A 572 -45.48 -46.37 27.86
C VAL A 572 -45.79 -47.32 29.03
N PRO A 573 -45.60 -46.90 30.29
CA PRO A 573 -45.89 -47.76 31.44
C PRO A 573 -47.36 -48.20 31.46
N ILE A 574 -47.60 -49.51 31.53
CA ILE A 574 -48.96 -50.09 31.57
C ILE A 574 -49.68 -49.54 32.83
N PRO A 575 -50.94 -49.07 32.72
CA PRO A 575 -51.72 -48.65 33.88
C PRO A 575 -51.77 -49.76 34.94
N VAL A 576 -51.86 -49.43 36.23
CA VAL A 576 -51.88 -50.37 37.36
C VAL A 576 -53.21 -50.32 38.10
N GLY A 577 -53.55 -51.40 38.82
CA GLY A 577 -54.72 -51.44 39.71
C GLY A 577 -56.09 -51.24 39.04
N LEU A 578 -56.34 -51.86 37.87
CA LEU A 578 -57.66 -51.81 37.25
C LEU A 578 -58.70 -52.48 38.17
N ARG A 579 -59.73 -51.75 38.56
CA ARG A 579 -60.82 -52.22 39.41
C ARG A 579 -62.17 -51.91 38.78
N THR A 580 -63.11 -52.83 38.92
CA THR A 580 -64.51 -52.66 38.50
C THR A 580 -65.41 -52.52 39.73
N THR A 581 -66.18 -51.45 39.79
CA THR A 581 -67.21 -51.21 40.81
C THR A 581 -68.59 -51.29 40.16
N ALA A 582 -69.43 -52.21 40.62
CA ALA A 582 -70.80 -52.31 40.13
C ALA A 582 -71.64 -51.11 40.62
N ILE A 583 -72.37 -50.48 39.70
CA ILE A 583 -73.30 -49.38 39.99
C ILE A 583 -74.68 -49.71 39.40
N ASN A 584 -75.72 -48.98 39.81
CA ASN A 584 -77.07 -49.26 39.33
C ASN A 584 -77.12 -49.07 37.78
N TRP A 585 -77.44 -50.14 37.05
CA TRP A 585 -77.46 -50.19 35.57
C TRP A 585 -76.13 -49.89 34.87
N GLY A 586 -74.99 -50.14 35.54
CA GLY A 586 -73.67 -49.88 34.94
C GLY A 586 -72.48 -50.47 35.71
N ILE A 587 -71.28 -50.27 35.18
CA ILE A 587 -70.00 -50.62 35.80
C ILE A 587 -69.08 -49.40 35.72
N GLN A 588 -68.42 -49.06 36.83
CA GLN A 588 -67.35 -48.07 36.87
C GLN A 588 -66.00 -48.77 36.89
N LEU A 589 -65.11 -48.39 35.98
CA LEU A 589 -63.73 -48.84 35.87
C LEU A 589 -62.82 -47.74 36.41
N ASP A 590 -61.98 -48.05 37.39
CA ASP A 590 -60.91 -47.14 37.83
C ASP A 590 -59.56 -47.82 37.67
N TRP A 591 -58.53 -47.03 37.35
CA TRP A 591 -57.14 -47.47 37.31
C TRP A 591 -56.23 -46.40 37.91
N SER A 592 -54.94 -46.67 37.95
CA SER A 592 -53.93 -45.71 38.38
C SER A 592 -52.74 -45.77 37.43
N PHE A 593 -52.02 -44.67 37.28
CA PHE A 593 -50.82 -44.65 36.48
C PHE A 593 -49.57 -44.85 37.36
N PRO A 594 -48.59 -45.67 36.94
CA PRO A 594 -47.30 -45.76 37.62
C PRO A 594 -46.56 -44.40 37.67
N ALA A 595 -45.52 -44.30 38.49
CA ALA A 595 -44.55 -43.21 38.34
C ALA A 595 -43.96 -43.24 36.91
N ASP A 596 -43.65 -42.06 36.36
CA ASP A 596 -43.14 -41.87 34.98
C ASP A 596 -44.13 -42.11 33.83
N SER A 597 -45.45 -42.09 34.08
CA SER A 597 -46.50 -42.19 33.05
C SER A 597 -46.96 -40.85 32.43
N GLY A 598 -46.16 -39.78 32.59
CA GLY A 598 -46.54 -38.41 32.22
C GLY A 598 -46.67 -38.18 30.70
N ASP A 599 -46.42 -39.22 29.91
CA ASP A 599 -46.43 -39.23 28.46
C ASP A 599 -47.47 -40.14 27.82
N THR A 600 -48.32 -40.78 28.63
CA THR A 600 -49.48 -41.51 28.14
C THR A 600 -50.45 -40.55 27.43
N LEU A 601 -50.82 -40.84 26.19
CA LEU A 601 -51.82 -40.05 25.45
C LEU A 601 -53.25 -40.38 25.92
N GLN A 602 -53.57 -41.67 25.96
CA GLN A 602 -54.86 -42.22 26.39
C GLN A 602 -54.68 -43.65 26.94
N THR A 603 -55.62 -44.12 27.76
CA THR A 603 -55.75 -45.52 28.18
C THR A 603 -56.84 -46.19 27.36
N GLU A 604 -56.54 -47.32 26.73
CA GLU A 604 -57.53 -48.10 26.00
C GLU A 604 -58.17 -49.15 26.91
N LEU A 605 -59.47 -49.00 27.14
CA LEU A 605 -60.26 -49.97 27.88
C LEU A 605 -60.85 -50.97 26.91
N GLN A 606 -60.65 -52.24 27.19
CA GLN A 606 -61.20 -53.34 26.41
C GLN A 606 -62.06 -54.24 27.29
N TYR A 607 -63.02 -54.94 26.70
CA TYR A 607 -63.86 -55.90 27.40
C TYR A 607 -64.02 -57.19 26.59
N SER A 608 -64.21 -58.31 27.30
CA SER A 608 -64.55 -59.60 26.74
C SER A 608 -65.81 -60.15 27.40
N VAL A 609 -66.53 -60.98 26.64
CA VAL A 609 -67.73 -61.70 27.06
C VAL A 609 -67.42 -63.09 27.61
N ASN A 610 -66.15 -63.52 27.59
CA ASN A 610 -65.70 -64.80 28.15
C ASN A 610 -64.79 -64.56 29.36
N SER A 611 -64.78 -65.50 30.30
CA SER A 611 -63.97 -65.44 31.52
C SER A 611 -62.46 -65.59 31.29
N ASN A 612 -62.08 -65.98 30.07
CA ASN A 612 -60.69 -66.26 29.73
C ASN A 612 -59.98 -65.06 29.10
N GLY A 613 -60.71 -63.98 28.79
CA GLY A 613 -60.14 -62.75 28.20
C GLY A 613 -59.83 -62.85 26.70
N ASP A 614 -60.24 -63.91 26.02
CA ASP A 614 -59.96 -64.12 24.59
C ASP A 614 -60.83 -63.21 23.71
N ASN A 615 -60.24 -62.67 22.63
CA ASN A 615 -60.86 -61.73 21.67
C ASN A 615 -61.43 -60.45 22.31
N PRO A 616 -60.58 -59.62 22.95
CA PRO A 616 -61.04 -58.41 23.58
C PRO A 616 -61.57 -57.41 22.54
N LEU A 617 -62.69 -56.76 22.87
CA LEU A 617 -63.29 -55.69 22.07
C LEU A 617 -63.02 -54.34 22.73
N LEU A 618 -62.71 -53.33 21.92
CA LEU A 618 -62.51 -51.97 22.41
C LEU A 618 -63.80 -51.43 23.04
N LEU A 619 -63.72 -51.00 24.30
CA LEU A 619 -64.80 -50.34 25.02
C LEU A 619 -64.74 -48.82 24.82
N ALA A 620 -63.59 -48.22 25.14
CA ALA A 620 -63.36 -46.77 25.06
C ALA A 620 -61.86 -46.43 25.14
N GLY A 621 -61.45 -45.33 24.51
CA GLY A 621 -60.16 -44.68 24.76
C GLY A 621 -60.35 -43.48 25.68
N VAL A 622 -59.66 -43.47 26.83
CA VAL A 622 -59.81 -42.43 27.86
C VAL A 622 -58.54 -41.58 27.93
N PRO A 623 -58.60 -40.26 27.69
CA PRO A 623 -57.41 -39.41 27.61
C PRO A 623 -56.75 -39.21 28.99
N TYR A 624 -55.42 -39.23 29.02
CA TYR A 624 -54.67 -38.91 30.24
C TYR A 624 -54.94 -37.45 30.70
N PRO A 625 -54.99 -37.14 32.01
CA PRO A 625 -54.77 -37.99 33.18
C PRO A 625 -56.06 -38.61 33.75
N GLN A 626 -57.13 -38.71 32.95
CA GLN A 626 -58.36 -39.36 33.43
C GLN A 626 -58.09 -40.85 33.71
N HIS A 627 -58.52 -41.30 34.88
CA HIS A 627 -58.23 -42.64 35.41
C HIS A 627 -59.50 -43.38 35.86
N THR A 628 -60.66 -42.90 35.39
CA THR A 628 -61.97 -43.49 35.69
C THR A 628 -62.87 -43.43 34.45
N TYR A 629 -63.68 -44.46 34.24
CA TYR A 629 -64.66 -44.55 33.15
C TYR A 629 -65.92 -45.28 33.63
N THR A 630 -67.09 -44.75 33.27
CA THR A 630 -68.37 -45.33 33.67
C THR A 630 -69.15 -45.80 32.46
N GLN A 631 -69.42 -47.11 32.40
CA GLN A 631 -70.30 -47.71 31.41
C GLN A 631 -71.72 -47.79 31.96
N LEU A 632 -72.68 -47.16 31.29
CA LEU A 632 -74.10 -47.16 31.65
C LEU A 632 -74.93 -47.94 30.61
N GLY A 633 -76.10 -48.43 31.02
CA GLY A 633 -77.06 -49.08 30.11
C GLY A 633 -76.94 -50.61 30.02
N LEU A 634 -76.35 -51.25 31.04
CA LEU A 634 -76.18 -52.71 31.08
C LEU A 634 -77.46 -53.43 31.54
N LYS A 635 -77.79 -54.60 30.96
CA LYS A 635 -78.95 -55.41 31.37
C LYS A 635 -78.64 -56.17 32.67
N VAL A 636 -79.66 -56.42 33.50
CA VAL A 636 -79.53 -57.14 34.78
C VAL A 636 -78.99 -58.56 34.54
N GLY A 637 -77.90 -58.93 35.23
CA GLY A 637 -77.32 -60.28 35.23
C GLY A 637 -76.23 -60.56 34.19
N GLN A 638 -75.65 -59.54 33.56
CA GLN A 638 -74.52 -59.71 32.62
C GLN A 638 -73.16 -59.54 33.32
N GLU A 639 -72.23 -60.47 33.06
CA GLU A 639 -70.83 -60.39 33.49
C GLU A 639 -69.92 -60.03 32.30
N PHE A 640 -69.00 -59.10 32.52
CA PHE A 640 -67.99 -58.69 31.54
C PHE A 640 -66.61 -58.76 32.18
N TRP A 641 -65.61 -59.14 31.39
CA TRP A 641 -64.22 -59.24 31.83
C TRP A 641 -63.41 -58.14 31.13
N SER A 642 -62.89 -57.18 31.88
CA SER A 642 -62.21 -56.00 31.33
C SER A 642 -60.68 -56.18 31.31
N GLY A 643 -60.08 -55.84 30.18
CA GLY A 643 -58.63 -55.77 29.98
C GLY A 643 -58.17 -54.34 29.76
N ARG A 644 -56.86 -54.11 29.89
CA ARG A 644 -56.19 -52.82 29.63
C ARG A 644 -54.98 -53.08 28.75
N ASP A 645 -54.75 -52.19 27.80
CA ASP A 645 -53.49 -52.08 27.06
C ASP A 645 -52.96 -50.64 27.19
#